data_AF-A0A564ZTT5-F1
#
_entry.id   AF-A0A564ZTT5-F1
#
_cell.length_a   1.000
_cell.length_b   1.000
_cell.length_c   1.000
_cell.angle_alpha   90.00
_cell.angle_beta   90.00
_cell.angle_gamma   90.00
#
_symmetry.space_group_name_H-M   'P 1'
#
loop_
_entity.id
_entity.type
_entity.pdbx_description
1 polymer ?
#
loop_
_entity_poly.entity_id
_entity_poly.type
_entity_poly.pdbx_seq_one_letter_code
_entity_poly.pdbx_strand_id
1 'polypeptide(L)'
;MKLIRCVLLTAIVTWCAAGKLKQSLFSNLVSIDMQFLSAHRNELIAKYVGDEDCMVYEQITKDMHLRRNYVEVIIRGDLKNRGDKSVDSFVFLLPYHEAFQASTLRVRDQDRNELRYQVLQEPRRDASEIEVDPFNEDYDLEQFQVKAYRVTLKRRLHKGEKVSLHFGYALGQPYFPFPVDLSPGEEQKLMFYLSSKILLPYDVEEREELKIFLCKNCAIARIEDGDFLRSFVKVNEDTYVCERGGGGRRRAVGDHPQGEAAIRTDPNEFPAQERELGRFTLGQKALFYFRANNHLGYCERVTKEIKLSQLGFVYEREEYVLRNDAARINTFDRYVLSDYESRHTSEGKGKGKGTDDQSATIIYSMKSKINYDIYEYEYFDDLGKIYLIQAEEIFDHKKKNSHIMFDLRPRYPLLGGWRAHFFNSFYHDSNLYRIKNKENYYAYKIDIAPSIKAFFIKQLKVRISLPPFSENVAVVSRDDSVNVLTSKQKEWLDLFSFRNVVEIQIEKFFPPLDENYYQDLLVMYKFRFFNHFWKPLLVILIAFAAILLLCLLRELPFDFNTAKEKADKRGSEEHATFLERCKELYENLSYISDQLIQSMSKLTPEEKVSQKVELLEAEDKWTYDFIYYTKEFYRNFERSSSKQSLQSYVDKCFNYHAIVKKYFEAQLLNDLSFNLNEVAQAEKELLLLLKYT
;
A
#
# COMPACT_ATOMS: atom_id res chain seq x y z
N MET A 1 15.66 36.82 -48.12
CA MET A 1 15.66 35.34 -48.31
C MET A 1 16.87 34.62 -47.69
N LYS A 2 18.11 35.13 -47.77
CA LYS A 2 19.28 34.47 -47.13
C LYS A 2 19.23 34.46 -45.59
N LEU A 3 18.72 35.52 -44.96
CA LEU A 3 18.59 35.59 -43.50
C LEU A 3 17.59 34.56 -42.94
N ILE A 4 16.44 34.41 -43.61
CA ILE A 4 15.40 33.43 -43.23
C ILE A 4 15.92 31.99 -43.40
N ARG A 5 16.71 31.72 -44.45
CA ARG A 5 17.35 30.41 -44.62
C ARG A 5 18.40 30.13 -43.54
N CYS A 6 19.20 31.12 -43.11
CA CYS A 6 20.13 30.92 -42.00
C CYS A 6 19.40 30.64 -40.69
N VAL A 7 18.30 31.36 -40.39
CA VAL A 7 17.52 31.15 -39.17
C VAL A 7 16.79 29.81 -39.17
N LEU A 8 16.27 29.36 -40.32
CA LEU A 8 15.69 28.03 -40.45
C LEU A 8 16.75 26.93 -40.40
N LEU A 9 17.94 27.12 -40.97
CA LEU A 9 19.05 26.16 -40.85
C LEU A 9 19.59 26.09 -39.44
N THR A 10 19.73 27.21 -38.71
CA THR A 10 20.12 27.16 -37.30
C THR A 10 19.02 26.56 -36.45
N ALA A 11 17.74 26.84 -36.72
CA ALA A 11 16.62 26.20 -36.03
C ALA A 11 16.51 24.69 -36.32
N ILE A 12 16.79 24.25 -37.56
CA ILE A 12 16.82 22.82 -37.93
C ILE A 12 18.07 22.15 -37.37
N VAL A 13 19.22 22.82 -37.32
CA VAL A 13 20.44 22.27 -36.69
C VAL A 13 20.30 22.19 -35.17
N THR A 14 19.61 23.14 -34.52
CA THR A 14 19.28 23.04 -33.09
C THR A 14 18.18 22.01 -32.82
N TRP A 15 17.23 21.81 -33.73
CA TRP A 15 16.20 20.76 -33.61
C TRP A 15 16.74 19.36 -33.94
N CYS A 16 17.70 19.23 -34.87
CA CYS A 16 18.38 17.97 -35.19
C CYS A 16 19.49 17.61 -34.20
N ALA A 17 19.94 18.56 -33.37
CA ALA A 17 20.79 18.29 -32.21
C ALA A 17 19.99 17.93 -30.94
N ALA A 18 18.66 17.79 -31.03
CA ALA A 18 17.84 17.21 -29.97
C ALA A 18 18.00 15.68 -29.97
N GLY A 19 19.16 15.20 -29.54
CA GLY A 19 19.43 13.77 -29.46
C GLY A 19 20.86 13.47 -29.08
N LYS A 20 21.18 13.55 -27.78
CA LYS A 20 22.08 12.65 -27.02
C LYS A 20 22.48 13.27 -25.66
N LEU A 21 22.03 12.60 -24.59
CA LEU A 21 22.85 12.16 -23.45
C LEU A 21 23.53 13.24 -22.58
N LYS A 22 22.80 13.80 -21.59
CA LYS A 22 23.37 14.58 -20.47
C LYS A 22 23.96 13.67 -19.38
N GLN A 23 25.09 13.03 -19.69
CA GLN A 23 25.99 12.42 -18.71
C GLN A 23 26.88 13.44 -17.97
N SER A 24 26.94 14.68 -18.47
CA SER A 24 27.86 15.73 -18.01
C SER A 24 27.62 16.22 -16.58
N LEU A 25 26.41 16.05 -16.03
CA LEU A 25 26.10 16.60 -14.70
C LEU A 25 26.75 15.77 -13.58
N PHE A 26 26.61 14.43 -13.62
CA PHE A 26 27.10 13.57 -12.54
C PHE A 26 28.62 13.37 -12.59
N SER A 27 29.21 13.35 -13.80
CA SER A 27 30.67 13.38 -13.97
C SER A 27 31.29 14.61 -13.32
N ASN A 28 30.52 15.69 -13.18
CA ASN A 28 31.00 16.96 -12.65
C ASN A 28 30.75 17.11 -11.15
N LEU A 29 29.88 16.31 -10.51
CA LEU A 29 29.56 16.48 -9.09
C LEU A 29 30.80 16.41 -8.19
N VAL A 30 31.74 15.49 -8.48
CA VAL A 30 33.02 15.40 -7.74
C VAL A 30 33.85 16.68 -7.93
N SER A 31 33.89 17.22 -9.15
CA SER A 31 34.60 18.45 -9.46
C SER A 31 33.95 19.68 -8.81
N ILE A 32 32.62 19.74 -8.78
CA ILE A 32 31.84 20.80 -8.12
C ILE A 32 32.09 20.74 -6.61
N ASP A 33 32.08 19.56 -6.00
CA ASP A 33 32.42 19.38 -4.58
C ASP A 33 33.84 19.89 -4.26
N MET A 34 34.81 19.59 -5.13
CA MET A 34 36.19 20.07 -4.97
C MET A 34 36.27 21.60 -5.05
N GLN A 35 35.58 22.22 -6.01
CA GLN A 35 35.52 23.67 -6.14
C GLN A 35 34.84 24.31 -4.92
N PHE A 36 33.70 23.78 -4.49
CA PHE A 36 32.97 24.24 -3.31
C PHE A 36 33.83 24.19 -2.04
N LEU A 37 34.48 23.06 -1.79
CA LEU A 37 35.36 22.90 -0.63
C LEU A 37 36.54 23.86 -0.68
N SER A 38 37.10 24.12 -1.88
CA SER A 38 38.20 25.08 -2.02
C SER A 38 37.79 26.51 -1.70
N ALA A 39 36.57 26.91 -2.06
CA ALA A 39 36.04 28.25 -1.82
C ALA A 39 35.59 28.47 -0.36
N HIS A 40 34.95 27.47 0.25
CA HIS A 40 34.31 27.60 1.57
C HIS A 40 35.08 26.92 2.71
N ARG A 41 36.32 26.48 2.47
CA ARG A 41 37.13 25.70 3.43
C ARG A 41 37.15 26.30 4.84
N ASN A 42 37.55 27.57 4.95
CA ASN A 42 37.75 28.24 6.24
C ASN A 42 36.42 28.46 6.97
N GLU A 43 35.36 28.73 6.23
CA GLU A 43 34.02 28.90 6.78
C GLU A 43 33.48 27.59 7.36
N LEU A 44 33.67 26.47 6.64
CA LEU A 44 33.27 25.14 7.10
C LEU A 44 34.06 24.70 8.34
N ILE A 45 35.36 25.04 8.41
CA ILE A 45 36.19 24.78 9.60
C ILE A 45 35.64 25.56 10.80
N ALA A 46 35.43 26.87 10.66
CA ALA A 46 34.90 27.72 11.73
C ALA A 46 33.51 27.26 12.18
N LYS A 47 32.65 26.82 11.24
CA LYS A 47 31.27 26.38 11.53
C LYS A 47 31.20 25.04 12.26
N TYR A 48 31.93 24.04 11.80
CA TYR A 48 31.74 22.66 12.26
C TYR A 48 32.75 22.20 13.30
N VAL A 49 33.97 22.74 13.29
CA VAL A 49 35.07 22.26 14.11
C VAL A 49 35.48 23.31 15.15
N GLY A 50 35.59 24.58 14.75
CA GLY A 50 36.08 25.68 15.60
C GLY A 50 37.61 25.75 15.70
N ASP A 51 38.13 26.78 16.39
CA ASP A 51 39.56 27.11 16.41
C ASP A 51 40.41 26.26 17.39
N GLU A 52 39.80 25.63 18.40
CA GLU A 52 40.48 24.78 19.39
C GLU A 52 40.36 23.28 19.07
N ASP A 53 40.72 22.88 17.84
CA ASP A 53 40.58 21.47 17.46
C ASP A 53 41.72 20.60 17.99
N CYS A 54 41.31 19.65 18.82
CA CYS A 54 42.18 18.74 19.54
C CYS A 54 42.15 17.32 18.96
N MET A 55 41.30 17.05 17.98
CA MET A 55 41.03 15.70 17.49
C MET A 55 41.81 15.39 16.21
N VAL A 56 42.30 14.16 16.10
CA VAL A 56 43.04 13.65 14.93
C VAL A 56 42.68 12.19 14.68
N TYR A 57 42.73 11.76 13.43
CA TYR A 57 42.71 10.34 13.09
C TYR A 57 44.14 9.81 13.13
N GLU A 58 44.41 8.75 13.89
CA GLU A 58 45.69 8.05 13.84
C GLU A 58 45.85 7.36 12.48
N GLN A 59 44.82 6.59 12.10
CA GLN A 59 44.69 5.98 10.78
C GLN A 59 43.21 5.98 10.35
N ILE A 60 42.98 5.98 9.05
CA ILE A 60 41.63 5.88 8.49
C ILE A 60 41.63 5.18 7.13
N THR A 61 40.66 4.29 6.94
CA THR A 61 40.47 3.52 5.72
C THR A 61 39.03 3.65 5.23
N LYS A 62 38.83 3.86 3.93
CA LYS A 62 37.53 3.83 3.26
C LYS A 62 37.49 2.69 2.24
N ASP A 63 36.70 1.68 2.55
CA ASP A 63 36.43 0.55 1.67
C ASP A 63 35.13 0.81 0.89
N MET A 64 35.20 0.79 -0.43
CA MET A 64 34.03 0.83 -1.31
C MET A 64 33.89 -0.51 -2.03
N HIS A 65 32.83 -1.24 -1.71
CA HIS A 65 32.48 -2.48 -2.40
C HIS A 65 31.48 -2.18 -3.49
N LEU A 66 31.91 -2.30 -4.75
CA LEU A 66 31.05 -2.16 -5.91
C LEU A 66 30.17 -3.42 -5.98
N ARG A 67 28.91 -3.27 -5.56
CA ARG A 67 27.89 -4.31 -5.66
C ARG A 67 27.16 -4.16 -6.99
N ARG A 68 26.09 -4.93 -7.20
CA ARG A 68 25.42 -5.04 -8.49
C ARG A 68 24.83 -3.71 -8.99
N ASN A 69 24.00 -3.09 -8.16
CA ASN A 69 23.29 -1.84 -8.46
C ASN A 69 23.51 -0.73 -7.41
N TYR A 70 24.36 -0.98 -6.41
CA TYR A 70 24.71 -0.03 -5.36
C TYR A 70 26.20 -0.18 -4.99
N VAL A 71 26.74 0.79 -4.26
CA VAL A 71 28.09 0.70 -3.67
C VAL A 71 27.94 0.70 -2.16
N GLU A 72 28.50 -0.31 -1.50
CA GLU A 72 28.56 -0.36 -0.03
C GLU A 72 29.85 0.31 0.42
N VAL A 73 29.73 1.35 1.24
CA VAL A 73 30.87 2.11 1.75
C VAL A 73 31.05 1.84 3.24
N ILE A 74 32.24 1.44 3.62
CA ILE A 74 32.64 1.17 5.00
C ILE A 74 33.89 1.98 5.31
N ILE A 75 33.80 2.91 6.27
CA ILE A 75 34.95 3.70 6.73
C ILE A 75 35.33 3.20 8.12
N ARG A 76 36.62 2.93 8.33
CA ARG A 76 37.18 2.55 9.64
C ARG A 76 38.24 3.57 10.02
N GLY A 77 38.14 4.18 11.19
CA GLY A 77 39.11 5.18 11.63
C GLY A 77 39.35 5.15 13.12
N ASP A 78 40.60 5.38 13.51
CA ASP A 78 41.02 5.49 14.91
C ASP A 78 41.10 6.96 15.30
N LEU A 79 40.09 7.44 16.02
CA LEU A 79 39.98 8.84 16.41
C LEU A 79 40.64 9.05 17.79
N LYS A 80 41.55 10.02 17.89
CA LYS A 80 42.40 10.28 19.05
C LYS A 80 42.27 11.73 19.49
N ASN A 81 42.18 11.95 20.81
CA ASN A 81 42.17 13.28 21.39
C ASN A 81 43.58 13.71 21.81
N ARG A 82 44.13 14.76 21.20
CA ARG A 82 45.43 15.37 21.58
C ARG A 82 45.28 16.48 22.61
N GLY A 83 44.08 17.03 22.77
CA GLY A 83 43.81 18.17 23.64
C GLY A 83 43.73 17.78 25.11
N ASP A 84 43.91 18.77 25.97
CA ASP A 84 43.78 18.60 27.42
C ASP A 84 42.31 18.44 27.87
N LYS A 85 41.35 18.93 27.07
CA LYS A 85 39.91 18.84 27.35
C LYS A 85 39.36 17.48 26.91
N SER A 86 38.52 16.86 27.73
CA SER A 86 37.81 15.63 27.36
C SER A 86 36.71 15.92 26.33
N VAL A 87 36.60 15.09 25.29
CA VAL A 87 35.62 15.26 24.20
C VAL A 87 34.55 14.17 24.28
N ASP A 88 33.28 14.53 24.10
CA ASP A 88 32.13 13.61 24.11
C ASP A 88 31.44 13.45 22.76
N SER A 89 31.83 14.27 21.77
CA SER A 89 31.26 14.24 20.43
C SER A 89 32.26 14.74 19.40
N PHE A 90 32.10 14.30 18.15
CA PHE A 90 32.97 14.70 17.04
C PHE A 90 32.14 14.89 15.78
N VAL A 91 32.72 15.53 14.76
CA VAL A 91 32.07 15.75 13.47
C VAL A 91 32.55 14.75 12.43
N PHE A 92 31.61 14.21 11.67
CA PHE A 92 31.86 13.43 10.47
C PHE A 92 31.24 14.17 9.26
N LEU A 93 31.95 14.16 8.13
CA LEU A 93 31.53 14.85 6.91
C LEU A 93 31.35 13.87 5.78
N LEU A 94 30.34 14.12 4.95
CA LEU A 94 30.09 13.38 3.72
C LEU A 94 30.00 14.38 2.55
N PRO A 95 30.82 14.24 1.49
CA PRO A 95 30.78 15.14 0.35
C PRO A 95 29.44 15.05 -0.37
N TYR A 96 29.01 16.10 -1.07
CA TYR A 96 27.66 16.16 -1.63
C TYR A 96 27.42 15.05 -2.66
N HIS A 97 28.39 14.75 -3.53
CA HIS A 97 28.24 13.70 -4.55
C HIS A 97 27.99 12.30 -3.95
N GLU A 98 28.40 12.06 -2.70
CA GLU A 98 28.07 10.84 -1.96
C GLU A 98 26.76 11.03 -1.17
N ALA A 99 26.62 12.14 -0.42
CA ALA A 99 25.45 12.44 0.40
C ALA A 99 24.15 12.51 -0.41
N PHE A 100 24.22 12.91 -1.68
CA PHE A 100 23.10 12.97 -2.60
C PHE A 100 22.45 11.60 -2.83
N GLN A 101 23.24 10.53 -2.79
CA GLN A 101 22.80 9.17 -3.09
C GLN A 101 23.00 8.20 -1.92
N ALA A 102 23.55 8.67 -0.81
CA ALA A 102 23.83 7.86 0.37
C ALA A 102 22.56 7.51 1.14
N SER A 103 22.49 6.26 1.60
CA SER A 103 21.49 5.78 2.54
C SER A 103 21.74 6.31 3.97
N THR A 104 20.95 5.85 4.94
CA THR A 104 21.14 6.22 6.35
C THR A 104 22.56 5.88 6.83
N LEU A 105 23.24 6.85 7.43
CA LEU A 105 24.58 6.68 7.97
C LEU A 105 24.52 5.81 9.22
N ARG A 106 25.35 4.78 9.28
CA ARG A 106 25.53 3.95 10.48
C ARG A 106 26.86 4.23 11.10
N VAL A 107 26.88 4.49 12.41
CA VAL A 107 28.11 4.70 13.16
C VAL A 107 28.18 3.70 14.30
N ARG A 108 29.28 2.96 14.38
CA ARG A 108 29.53 1.98 15.44
C ARG A 108 30.90 2.19 16.07
N ASP A 109 31.00 1.87 17.36
CA ASP A 109 32.29 1.80 18.06
C ASP A 109 32.96 0.42 17.88
N GLN A 110 34.14 0.27 18.46
CA GLN A 110 34.93 -0.97 18.51
C GLN A 110 34.16 -2.18 19.07
N ASP A 111 33.21 -1.94 19.99
CA ASP A 111 32.39 -2.96 20.64
C ASP A 111 31.10 -3.25 19.85
N ARG A 112 31.00 -2.72 18.62
CA ARG A 112 29.83 -2.80 17.71
C ARG A 112 28.56 -2.15 18.25
N ASN A 113 28.69 -1.27 19.24
CA ASN A 113 27.55 -0.50 19.70
C ASN A 113 27.22 0.59 18.70
N GLU A 114 25.94 0.81 18.44
CA GLU A 114 25.49 1.92 17.61
C GLU A 114 25.61 3.25 18.37
N LEU A 115 26.23 4.24 17.71
CA LEU A 115 26.40 5.59 18.21
C LEU A 115 25.31 6.49 17.63
N ARG A 116 24.79 7.39 18.46
CA ARG A 116 23.81 8.39 18.04
C ARG A 116 24.53 9.54 17.35
N TYR A 117 23.85 10.16 16.40
CA TYR A 117 24.33 11.37 15.76
C TYR A 117 23.19 12.35 15.51
N GLN A 118 23.54 13.62 15.39
CA GLN A 118 22.65 14.68 14.94
C GLN A 118 23.13 15.17 13.57
N VAL A 119 22.22 15.25 12.60
CA VAL A 119 22.52 15.88 11.31
C VAL A 119 22.58 17.39 11.52
N LEU A 120 23.71 18.00 11.18
CA LEU A 120 23.93 19.44 11.25
C LEU A 120 23.57 20.05 9.89
N GLN A 121 22.29 20.00 9.51
CA GLN A 121 21.81 20.58 8.24
C GLN A 121 21.15 21.94 8.47
N GLU A 122 21.53 22.93 7.66
CA GLU A 122 20.81 24.19 7.47
C GLU A 122 20.79 24.50 5.96
N PRO A 123 19.67 24.93 5.36
CA PRO A 123 19.65 25.38 3.97
C PRO A 123 20.50 26.65 3.80
N ARG A 124 21.38 26.67 2.79
CA ARG A 124 22.10 27.89 2.39
C ARG A 124 21.28 28.65 1.35
N ARG A 125 21.22 29.97 1.44
CA ARG A 125 20.48 30.84 0.51
C ARG A 125 21.21 31.09 -0.82
N ASP A 126 22.47 30.65 -0.92
CA ASP A 126 23.41 31.09 -1.97
C ASP A 126 23.64 30.01 -3.04
N ALA A 127 22.96 28.86 -2.92
CA ALA A 127 23.15 27.73 -3.83
C ALA A 127 22.61 27.96 -5.25
N SER A 128 21.93 29.10 -5.47
CA SER A 128 21.48 29.59 -6.78
C SER A 128 22.62 30.10 -7.69
N GLU A 129 23.84 30.27 -7.17
CA GLU A 129 24.99 30.73 -7.96
C GLU A 129 25.72 29.60 -8.72
N ILE A 130 25.38 28.34 -8.49
CA ILE A 130 25.97 27.22 -9.23
C ILE A 130 25.17 27.03 -10.53
N GLU A 131 25.70 27.52 -11.65
CA GLU A 131 25.12 27.27 -12.97
C GLU A 131 25.18 25.77 -13.29
N VAL A 132 24.03 25.12 -13.22
CA VAL A 132 23.82 23.73 -13.61
C VAL A 132 22.72 23.73 -14.66
N ASP A 133 22.97 22.99 -15.75
CA ASP A 133 22.09 22.98 -16.92
C ASP A 133 20.64 22.58 -16.54
N PRO A 134 19.63 23.43 -16.85
CA PRO A 134 18.26 23.35 -16.32
C PRO A 134 17.40 22.16 -16.81
N PHE A 135 17.99 21.13 -17.40
CA PHE A 135 17.27 20.04 -18.08
C PHE A 135 17.06 18.78 -17.24
N ASN A 136 17.46 18.78 -15.97
CA ASN A 136 17.20 17.68 -15.03
C ASN A 136 16.40 18.19 -13.84
N GLU A 137 15.12 17.82 -13.77
CA GLU A 137 14.22 18.06 -12.63
C GLU A 137 14.60 17.24 -11.37
N ASP A 138 15.63 16.37 -11.45
CA ASP A 138 16.05 15.46 -10.38
C ASP A 138 17.09 16.04 -9.40
N TYR A 139 17.65 17.23 -9.64
CA TYR A 139 18.69 17.84 -8.79
C TYR A 139 18.18 19.10 -8.09
N ASP A 140 18.00 19.01 -6.77
CA ASP A 140 17.75 20.18 -5.93
C ASP A 140 19.10 20.84 -5.57
N LEU A 141 19.46 21.86 -6.34
CA LEU A 141 20.67 22.66 -6.11
C LEU A 141 20.53 23.55 -4.87
N GLU A 142 19.31 23.89 -4.44
CA GLU A 142 19.09 24.67 -3.21
C GLU A 142 19.61 23.93 -1.97
N GLN A 143 19.83 22.61 -2.10
CA GLN A 143 20.37 21.74 -1.05
C GLN A 143 21.84 21.33 -1.26
N PHE A 144 22.57 21.92 -2.23
CA PHE A 144 23.98 21.57 -2.47
C PHE A 144 24.88 21.99 -1.30
N GLN A 145 25.23 21.02 -0.46
CA GLN A 145 26.21 21.19 0.61
C GLN A 145 26.79 19.86 1.11
N VAL A 146 27.98 19.92 1.69
CA VAL A 146 28.55 18.83 2.48
C VAL A 146 27.58 18.49 3.60
N LYS A 147 27.29 17.19 3.77
CA LYS A 147 26.45 16.73 4.87
C LYS A 147 27.31 16.49 6.11
N ALA A 148 27.03 17.23 7.18
CA ALA A 148 27.76 17.16 8.43
C ALA A 148 26.95 16.43 9.51
N TYR A 149 27.63 15.59 10.28
CA TYR A 149 27.04 14.77 11.34
C TYR A 149 27.82 15.00 12.63
N ARG A 150 27.13 15.36 13.71
CA ARG A 150 27.71 15.38 15.05
C ARG A 150 27.43 14.06 15.73
N VAL A 151 28.45 13.23 15.91
CA VAL A 151 28.34 11.90 16.52
C VAL A 151 28.65 12.01 18.01
N THR A 152 27.80 11.45 18.86
CA THR A 152 28.01 11.39 20.31
C THR A 152 28.70 10.08 20.69
N LEU A 153 29.83 10.18 21.40
CA LEU A 153 30.57 9.04 21.92
C LEU A 153 29.89 8.48 23.17
N LYS A 154 29.94 7.16 23.35
CA LYS A 154 29.47 6.51 24.59
C LYS A 154 30.33 6.84 25.81
N ARG A 155 31.63 7.00 25.60
CA ARG A 155 32.61 7.35 26.62
C ARG A 155 33.33 8.62 26.19
N ARG A 156 33.52 9.54 27.14
CA ARG A 156 34.37 10.73 26.90
C ARG A 156 35.79 10.30 26.60
N LEU A 157 36.40 10.94 25.62
CA LEU A 157 37.78 10.68 25.21
C LEU A 157 38.70 11.69 25.90
N HIS A 158 39.55 11.21 26.81
CA HIS A 158 40.55 12.02 27.50
C HIS A 158 41.81 12.20 26.64
N LYS A 159 42.71 13.09 27.08
CA LYS A 159 43.97 13.35 26.40
C LYS A 159 44.77 12.06 26.16
N GLY A 160 45.18 11.85 24.91
CA GLY A 160 45.95 10.69 24.47
C GLY A 160 45.13 9.42 24.26
N GLU A 161 43.86 9.39 24.65
CA GLU A 161 42.99 8.25 24.40
C GLU A 161 42.52 8.23 22.95
N LYS A 162 42.25 7.02 22.45
CA LYS A 162 41.68 6.78 21.12
C LYS A 162 40.46 5.85 21.15
N VAL A 163 39.64 5.95 20.11
CA VAL A 163 38.48 5.09 19.88
C VAL A 163 38.41 4.69 18.41
N SER A 164 38.23 3.39 18.14
CA SER A 164 38.00 2.90 16.78
C SER A 164 36.53 3.04 16.40
N LEU A 165 36.28 3.61 15.23
CA LEU A 165 34.96 3.94 14.71
C LEU A 165 34.74 3.28 13.36
N HIS A 166 33.51 2.81 13.15
CA HIS A 166 33.05 2.20 11.91
C HIS A 166 31.86 2.97 11.38
N PHE A 167 32.01 3.58 10.20
CA PHE A 167 30.93 4.23 9.46
C PHE A 167 30.49 3.34 8.32
N GLY A 168 29.19 3.19 8.11
CA GLY A 168 28.63 2.38 7.01
C GLY A 168 27.43 3.05 6.37
N TYR A 169 27.39 3.06 5.04
CA TYR A 169 26.24 3.52 4.25
C TYR A 169 26.29 2.90 2.85
N ALA A 170 25.20 2.95 2.10
CA ALA A 170 25.15 2.54 0.70
C ALA A 170 24.91 3.73 -0.23
N LEU A 171 25.61 3.78 -1.36
CA LEU A 171 25.29 4.67 -2.47
C LEU A 171 24.27 3.97 -3.37
N GLY A 172 23.06 4.53 -3.47
CA GLY A 172 21.92 3.90 -4.13
C GLY A 172 21.86 4.03 -5.65
N GLN A 173 22.52 5.06 -6.22
CA GLN A 173 22.57 5.30 -7.67
C GLN A 173 24.00 5.69 -8.13
N PRO A 174 25.01 4.85 -7.87
CA PRO A 174 26.41 5.24 -8.08
C PRO A 174 26.90 5.06 -9.52
N TYR A 175 26.18 4.30 -10.35
CA TYR A 175 26.66 3.84 -11.64
C TYR A 175 25.98 4.53 -12.81
N PHE A 176 26.76 4.81 -13.85
CA PHE A 176 26.27 5.42 -15.08
C PHE A 176 26.59 4.53 -16.28
N PRO A 177 25.60 4.05 -17.03
CA PRO A 177 25.87 3.26 -18.22
C PRO A 177 26.54 4.11 -19.29
N PHE A 178 27.69 3.67 -19.81
CA PHE A 178 28.36 4.30 -20.95
C PHE A 178 28.93 3.25 -21.91
N PRO A 179 28.43 3.19 -23.17
CA PRO A 179 27.41 4.05 -23.76
C PRO A 179 26.03 3.88 -23.10
N VAL A 180 25.17 4.90 -23.19
CA VAL A 180 23.80 4.81 -22.63
C VAL A 180 22.92 3.92 -23.48
N ASP A 181 23.17 3.86 -24.77
CA ASP A 181 22.42 3.02 -25.69
C ASP A 181 23.27 1.82 -26.11
N LEU A 182 22.70 0.63 -26.01
CA LEU A 182 23.32 -0.64 -26.39
C LEU A 182 22.52 -1.35 -27.47
N SER A 183 23.21 -2.13 -28.29
CA SER A 183 22.57 -3.11 -29.16
C SER A 183 22.18 -4.35 -28.35
N PRO A 184 21.14 -5.10 -28.74
CA PRO A 184 20.80 -6.36 -28.10
C PRO A 184 22.00 -7.33 -28.11
N GLY A 185 22.38 -7.85 -26.92
CA GLY A 185 23.49 -8.78 -26.75
C GLY A 185 24.85 -8.13 -26.44
N GLU A 186 24.97 -6.80 -26.49
CA GLU A 186 26.18 -6.11 -26.01
C GLU A 186 26.25 -6.09 -24.47
N GLU A 187 27.47 -6.21 -23.94
CA GLU A 187 27.71 -6.09 -22.50
C GLU A 187 27.65 -4.62 -22.06
N GLN A 188 26.92 -4.38 -20.97
CA GLN A 188 26.85 -3.06 -20.35
C GLN A 188 28.17 -2.71 -19.68
N LYS A 189 28.60 -1.46 -19.87
CA LYS A 189 29.75 -0.86 -19.19
C LYS A 189 29.27 0.30 -18.34
N LEU A 190 29.83 0.41 -17.14
CA LEU A 190 29.45 1.38 -16.12
C LEU A 190 30.63 2.29 -15.79
N MET A 191 30.33 3.58 -15.60
CA MET A 191 31.22 4.58 -15.04
C MET A 191 30.86 4.81 -13.57
N PHE A 192 31.88 4.85 -12.71
CA PHE A 192 31.78 5.20 -11.30
C PHE A 192 32.81 6.29 -10.98
N TYR A 193 32.33 7.45 -10.55
CA TYR A 193 33.18 8.59 -10.20
C TYR A 193 33.31 8.72 -8.68
N LEU A 194 34.51 9.05 -8.22
CA LEU A 194 34.82 9.24 -6.81
C LEU A 194 35.97 10.21 -6.61
N SER A 195 36.17 10.61 -5.35
CA SER A 195 37.32 11.39 -4.90
C SER A 195 38.48 10.50 -4.45
N SER A 196 39.73 10.91 -4.72
CA SER A 196 40.94 10.19 -4.32
C SER A 196 41.35 10.43 -2.86
N LYS A 197 40.53 11.15 -2.08
CA LYS A 197 40.74 11.47 -0.66
C LYS A 197 39.40 11.41 0.09
N ILE A 198 39.44 11.00 1.36
CA ILE A 198 38.29 11.03 2.26
C ILE A 198 38.08 12.47 2.73
N LEU A 199 36.83 12.96 2.69
CA LEU A 199 36.50 14.27 3.26
C LEU A 199 36.54 14.19 4.79
N LEU A 200 37.59 14.74 5.40
CA LEU A 200 37.78 14.69 6.84
C LEU A 200 37.84 16.09 7.45
N PRO A 201 37.13 16.32 8.58
CA PRO A 201 37.26 17.54 9.35
C PRO A 201 38.54 17.61 10.19
N TYR A 202 39.21 16.48 10.41
CA TYR A 202 40.39 16.29 11.27
C TYR A 202 41.61 15.83 10.46
N ASP A 203 42.82 16.08 10.96
CA ASP A 203 44.06 15.59 10.32
C ASP A 203 44.26 14.09 10.53
N VAL A 204 45.10 13.49 9.69
CA VAL A 204 45.51 12.07 9.76
C VAL A 204 46.99 11.98 10.12
N GLU A 205 47.35 11.24 11.18
CA GLU A 205 48.73 11.12 11.69
C GLU A 205 49.59 10.14 10.87
N GLU A 206 49.09 8.91 10.65
CA GLU A 206 49.89 7.81 10.11
C GLU A 206 49.52 7.47 8.67
N ARG A 207 48.24 7.13 8.43
CA ARG A 207 47.83 6.52 7.16
C ARG A 207 46.38 6.84 6.78
N GLU A 208 46.20 7.31 5.55
CA GLU A 208 44.90 7.43 4.88
C GLU A 208 44.87 6.47 3.69
N GLU A 209 43.88 5.57 3.65
CA GLU A 209 43.78 4.53 2.61
C GLU A 209 42.36 4.45 2.04
N LEU A 210 42.23 4.47 0.72
CA LEU A 210 40.97 4.19 0.02
C LEU A 210 41.11 2.89 -0.77
N LYS A 211 40.16 1.97 -0.60
CA LYS A 211 40.13 0.68 -1.29
C LYS A 211 38.84 0.52 -2.09
N ILE A 212 38.98 0.14 -3.34
CA ILE A 212 37.86 -0.21 -4.23
C ILE A 212 37.90 -1.71 -4.47
N PHE A 213 36.79 -2.38 -4.19
CA PHE A 213 36.58 -3.80 -4.46
C PHE A 213 35.56 -3.94 -5.58
N LEU A 214 35.99 -4.50 -6.72
CA LEU A 214 35.12 -4.80 -7.85
C LEU A 214 34.13 -5.93 -7.52
N CYS A 215 33.02 -5.97 -8.26
CA CYS A 215 32.03 -7.05 -8.13
C CYS A 215 32.58 -8.36 -8.73
N LYS A 216 32.05 -9.52 -8.30
CA LYS A 216 32.56 -10.87 -8.67
C LYS A 216 32.63 -11.18 -10.17
N ASN A 217 31.92 -10.43 -11.02
CA ASN A 217 31.93 -10.58 -12.48
C ASN A 217 32.24 -9.25 -13.20
N CYS A 218 32.79 -8.27 -12.48
CA CYS A 218 33.14 -6.97 -13.02
C CYS A 218 34.56 -6.99 -13.56
N ALA A 219 34.78 -6.43 -14.76
CA ALA A 219 36.11 -6.30 -15.34
C ALA A 219 36.35 -4.87 -15.82
N ILE A 220 37.47 -4.26 -15.42
CA ILE A 220 37.85 -2.93 -15.90
C ILE A 220 37.86 -2.89 -17.43
N ALA A 221 37.21 -1.89 -18.00
CA ALA A 221 37.25 -1.54 -19.40
C ALA A 221 38.18 -0.33 -19.58
N ARG A 222 38.96 -0.31 -20.67
CA ARG A 222 39.81 0.84 -20.99
C ARG A 222 38.96 1.96 -21.59
N ILE A 223 39.29 3.19 -21.21
CA ILE A 223 38.73 4.43 -21.77
C ILE A 223 39.83 5.48 -21.81
N GLU A 224 39.81 6.33 -22.84
CA GLU A 224 40.72 7.46 -22.97
C GLU A 224 40.13 8.66 -22.19
N ASP A 225 40.39 8.69 -20.88
CA ASP A 225 39.95 9.74 -19.97
C ASP A 225 41.07 10.04 -18.96
N GLY A 226 41.38 11.31 -18.71
CA GLY A 226 42.45 11.73 -17.79
C GLY A 226 42.18 11.40 -16.32
N ASP A 227 40.92 11.16 -15.95
CA ASP A 227 40.52 10.75 -14.60
C ASP A 227 40.49 9.22 -14.43
N PHE A 228 40.70 8.44 -15.51
CA PHE A 228 40.61 6.98 -15.49
C PHE A 228 41.64 6.35 -14.55
N LEU A 229 41.16 5.65 -13.51
CA LEU A 229 41.95 5.04 -12.42
C LEU A 229 42.97 5.99 -11.78
N ARG A 230 42.75 7.30 -11.88
CA ARG A 230 43.68 8.32 -11.39
C ARG A 230 43.90 8.17 -9.88
N SER A 231 45.17 8.15 -9.47
CA SER A 231 45.63 7.92 -8.09
C SER A 231 45.42 6.50 -7.52
N PHE A 232 44.82 5.56 -8.27
CA PHE A 232 44.58 4.19 -7.80
C PHE A 232 45.53 3.20 -8.46
N VAL A 233 46.13 2.33 -7.64
CA VAL A 233 47.00 1.24 -8.11
C VAL A 233 46.29 -0.10 -7.89
N LYS A 234 46.37 -0.99 -8.89
CA LYS A 234 45.84 -2.35 -8.79
C LYS A 234 46.73 -3.17 -7.84
N VAL A 235 46.14 -3.75 -6.80
CA VAL A 235 46.85 -4.61 -5.84
C VAL A 235 46.60 -6.08 -6.15
N ASN A 236 45.33 -6.46 -6.31
CA ASN A 236 44.89 -7.81 -6.69
C ASN A 236 43.94 -7.73 -7.90
N GLU A 237 43.46 -8.86 -8.40
CA GLU A 237 42.56 -8.90 -9.59
C GLU A 237 41.37 -7.93 -9.49
N ASP A 238 40.76 -7.85 -8.31
CA ASP A 238 39.53 -7.10 -8.07
C ASP A 238 39.70 -5.89 -7.13
N THR A 239 40.92 -5.63 -6.65
CA THR A 239 41.17 -4.62 -5.60
C THR A 239 42.12 -3.52 -6.08
N TYR A 240 41.68 -2.28 -5.92
CA TYR A 240 42.43 -1.07 -6.24
C TYR A 240 42.60 -0.22 -4.99
N VAL A 241 43.80 0.33 -4.79
CA VAL A 241 44.15 1.07 -3.57
C VAL A 241 44.75 2.43 -3.93
N CYS A 242 44.32 3.45 -3.19
CA CYS A 242 44.95 4.77 -3.14
C CYS A 242 45.42 4.98 -1.70
N GLU A 243 46.73 5.03 -1.49
CA GLU A 243 47.35 5.19 -0.17
C GLU A 243 48.11 6.52 -0.07
N ARG A 244 47.92 7.22 1.05
CA ARG A 244 48.66 8.44 1.40
C ARG A 244 49.26 8.29 2.80
N GLY A 245 50.55 8.59 2.91
CA GLY A 245 51.24 8.62 4.19
C GLY A 245 50.97 9.93 4.92
N GLY A 246 50.75 9.87 6.23
CA GLY A 246 50.72 11.03 7.11
C GLY A 246 52.06 11.76 7.11
N GLY A 247 52.03 13.07 7.37
CA GLY A 247 53.20 13.95 7.24
C GLY A 247 54.46 13.40 7.92
N GLY A 248 55.45 13.00 7.10
CA GLY A 248 56.77 12.57 7.56
C GLY A 248 57.37 11.40 6.77
N ARG A 249 58.38 11.70 5.93
CA ARG A 249 59.37 10.80 5.28
C ARG A 249 58.99 9.30 5.14
N ARG A 250 58.69 8.85 3.91
CA ARG A 250 58.76 7.43 3.54
C ARG A 250 60.15 6.84 3.84
N ARG A 251 60.20 5.71 4.56
CA ARG A 251 61.32 4.75 4.50
C ARG A 251 61.13 3.89 3.25
N ALA A 252 62.17 3.83 2.42
CA ALA A 252 62.26 2.89 1.31
C ALA A 252 62.41 1.46 1.87
N VAL A 253 61.62 0.52 1.35
CA VAL A 253 61.79 -0.91 1.59
C VAL A 253 61.86 -1.62 0.24
N GLY A 254 63.07 -2.06 -0.11
CA GLY A 254 63.40 -3.45 -0.45
C GLY A 254 62.93 -4.04 -1.79
N ASP A 255 63.92 -4.28 -2.65
CA ASP A 255 63.95 -4.92 -3.97
C ASP A 255 63.29 -6.32 -4.19
N HIS A 256 62.81 -6.46 -5.45
CA HIS A 256 62.97 -7.58 -6.42
C HIS A 256 61.99 -8.79 -6.47
N PRO A 257 61.87 -9.50 -7.64
CA PRO A 257 62.40 -9.24 -8.99
C PRO A 257 61.40 -9.32 -10.18
N GLN A 258 61.96 -8.92 -11.33
CA GLN A 258 61.54 -8.74 -12.72
C GLN A 258 60.64 -9.79 -13.43
N GLY A 259 59.85 -9.29 -14.39
CA GLY A 259 59.37 -10.00 -15.58
C GLY A 259 58.31 -9.24 -16.42
N GLU A 260 58.75 -8.57 -17.50
CA GLU A 260 58.07 -8.18 -18.77
C GLU A 260 56.66 -7.50 -18.74
N ALA A 261 56.29 -6.45 -19.49
CA ALA A 261 56.88 -5.61 -20.54
C ALA A 261 56.18 -4.23 -20.53
N ALA A 262 56.87 -3.23 -21.05
CA ALA A 262 56.69 -1.80 -20.78
C ALA A 262 55.43 -1.13 -21.39
N ILE A 263 54.74 -0.32 -20.58
CA ILE A 263 54.12 0.95 -20.99
C ILE A 263 54.88 2.03 -20.23
N ARG A 264 55.61 2.88 -20.96
CA ARG A 264 56.33 4.03 -20.39
C ARG A 264 55.32 5.11 -20.00
N THR A 265 55.01 5.21 -18.72
CA THR A 265 54.62 6.48 -18.10
C THR A 265 55.80 6.94 -17.24
N ASP A 266 56.30 8.13 -17.55
CA ASP A 266 57.43 8.75 -16.88
C ASP A 266 57.14 8.89 -15.36
N PRO A 267 57.94 8.31 -14.44
CA PRO A 267 57.68 8.37 -13.00
C PRO A 267 57.94 9.75 -12.37
N ASN A 268 58.41 10.74 -13.15
CA ASN A 268 58.92 12.01 -12.63
C ASN A 268 58.04 13.24 -12.90
N GLU A 269 56.83 13.10 -13.40
CA GLU A 269 55.82 14.18 -13.38
C GLU A 269 54.74 13.93 -12.32
N PHE A 270 55.16 13.77 -11.06
CA PHE A 270 54.29 14.09 -9.93
C PHE A 270 54.45 15.60 -9.66
N PRO A 271 53.49 16.47 -10.00
CA PRO A 271 53.61 17.88 -9.67
C PRO A 271 53.71 18.00 -8.14
N ALA A 272 54.68 18.79 -7.70
CA ALA A 272 55.10 19.01 -6.31
C ALA A 272 54.01 19.63 -5.38
N GLN A 273 52.75 19.60 -5.77
CA GLN A 273 51.59 20.16 -5.08
C GLN A 273 50.81 19.13 -4.23
N GLU A 274 51.14 17.82 -4.31
CA GLU A 274 50.47 16.75 -3.56
C GLU A 274 50.91 16.61 -2.09
N ARG A 275 51.89 17.40 -1.64
CA ARG A 275 52.52 17.20 -0.31
C ARG A 275 51.74 17.78 0.87
N GLU A 276 50.68 18.56 0.65
CA GLU A 276 49.94 19.23 1.74
C GLU A 276 48.41 19.34 1.49
N LEU A 277 47.74 18.26 1.09
CA LEU A 277 46.27 18.27 1.19
C LEU A 277 45.86 18.07 2.66
N GLY A 278 45.63 19.16 3.38
CA GLY A 278 45.10 19.16 4.75
C GLY A 278 43.60 18.86 4.84
N ARG A 279 43.01 19.07 6.02
CA ARG A 279 41.56 18.90 6.32
C ARG A 279 40.65 19.59 5.30
N PHE A 280 39.41 19.10 5.14
CA PHE A 280 38.39 19.65 4.23
C PHE A 280 38.80 19.67 2.74
N THR A 281 39.43 18.60 2.24
CA THR A 281 39.81 18.46 0.82
C THR A 281 39.48 17.07 0.28
N LEU A 282 39.26 16.94 -1.03
CA LEU A 282 38.84 15.70 -1.70
C LEU A 282 39.90 15.07 -2.64
N GLY A 283 41.09 15.66 -2.77
CA GLY A 283 42.11 15.11 -3.65
C GLY A 283 41.78 15.33 -5.13
N GLN A 284 42.01 14.30 -5.94
CA GLN A 284 41.75 14.30 -7.37
C GLN A 284 40.47 13.51 -7.68
N LYS A 285 39.85 13.81 -8.81
CA LYS A 285 38.72 13.04 -9.31
C LYS A 285 39.26 11.76 -9.96
N ALA A 286 38.62 10.64 -9.66
CA ALA A 286 38.94 9.34 -10.24
C ALA A 286 37.70 8.73 -10.90
N LEU A 287 37.92 8.01 -12.00
CA LEU A 287 36.91 7.30 -12.78
C LEU A 287 37.26 5.81 -12.84
N PHE A 288 36.31 4.97 -12.42
CA PHE A 288 36.32 3.54 -12.69
C PHE A 288 35.36 3.24 -13.83
N TYR A 289 35.90 2.70 -14.92
CA TYR A 289 35.11 2.22 -16.05
C TYR A 289 35.21 0.70 -16.14
N PHE A 290 34.08 -0.01 -16.04
CA PHE A 290 34.07 -1.47 -15.94
C PHE A 290 32.83 -2.10 -16.58
N ARG A 291 32.98 -3.34 -17.06
CA ARG A 291 31.89 -4.17 -17.58
C ARG A 291 31.07 -4.74 -16.43
N ALA A 292 29.75 -4.57 -16.49
CA ALA A 292 28.82 -5.10 -15.50
C ALA A 292 27.39 -5.19 -16.08
N ASN A 293 26.91 -6.43 -16.24
CA ASN A 293 25.58 -6.75 -16.78
C ASN A 293 24.50 -6.81 -15.69
N ASN A 294 24.49 -5.84 -14.77
CA ASN A 294 23.48 -5.77 -13.71
C ASN A 294 22.43 -4.73 -14.06
N HIS A 295 21.17 -4.99 -13.70
CA HIS A 295 20.11 -3.98 -13.73
C HIS A 295 20.49 -2.85 -12.76
N LEU A 296 20.16 -1.60 -13.10
CA LEU A 296 20.37 -0.44 -12.23
C LEU A 296 19.00 0.01 -11.69
N GLY A 297 18.29 -0.95 -11.11
CA GLY A 297 16.95 -0.76 -10.58
C GLY A 297 16.97 0.04 -9.28
N TYR A 298 16.10 1.04 -9.17
CA TYR A 298 15.83 1.78 -7.94
C TYR A 298 14.38 2.28 -7.92
N CYS A 299 13.81 2.48 -6.72
CA CYS A 299 12.48 3.04 -6.55
C CYS A 299 12.58 4.56 -6.33
N GLU A 300 11.91 5.33 -7.18
CA GLU A 300 11.77 6.79 -6.99
C GLU A 300 10.91 7.09 -5.76
N ARG A 301 9.81 6.34 -5.61
CA ARG A 301 8.89 6.48 -4.49
C ARG A 301 8.31 5.13 -4.12
N VAL A 302 8.25 4.85 -2.83
CA VAL A 302 7.46 3.75 -2.27
C VAL A 302 6.49 4.33 -1.25
N THR A 303 5.19 4.13 -1.48
CA THR A 303 4.14 4.50 -0.51
C THR A 303 3.59 3.23 0.12
N LYS A 304 3.78 3.07 1.42
CA LYS A 304 3.26 1.94 2.19
C LYS A 304 2.08 2.42 3.03
N GLU A 305 0.87 2.07 2.62
CA GLU A 305 -0.37 2.33 3.34
C GLU A 305 -0.73 1.15 4.22
N ILE A 306 -0.71 1.35 5.53
CA ILE A 306 -1.10 0.37 6.53
C ILE A 306 -2.42 0.82 7.12
N LYS A 307 -3.47 0.01 7.02
CA LYS A 307 -4.81 0.31 7.56
C LYS A 307 -5.17 -0.68 8.64
N LEU A 308 -5.33 -0.16 9.85
CA LEU A 308 -5.78 -0.94 11.00
C LEU A 308 -7.32 -0.98 11.03
N SER A 309 -7.85 -2.20 11.02
CA SER A 309 -9.28 -2.45 11.22
C SER A 309 -9.65 -2.36 12.70
N GLN A 310 -10.91 -2.03 12.98
CA GLN A 310 -11.47 -2.13 14.33
C GLN A 310 -11.48 -3.58 14.83
N LEU A 311 -11.54 -4.56 13.93
CA LEU A 311 -11.62 -5.99 14.26
C LEU A 311 -10.26 -6.66 14.45
N GLY A 312 -9.15 -5.91 14.33
CA GLY A 312 -7.80 -6.44 14.53
C GLY A 312 -7.08 -6.92 13.27
N PHE A 313 -7.73 -6.86 12.10
CA PHE A 313 -7.06 -7.08 10.81
C PHE A 313 -6.25 -5.86 10.37
N VAL A 314 -5.12 -6.12 9.73
CA VAL A 314 -4.24 -5.14 9.12
C VAL A 314 -4.29 -5.35 7.61
N TYR A 315 -4.61 -4.29 6.89
CA TYR A 315 -4.48 -4.24 5.44
C TYR A 315 -3.25 -3.43 5.08
N GLU A 316 -2.36 -4.00 4.28
CA GLU A 316 -1.17 -3.32 3.82
C GLU A 316 -1.21 -3.21 2.29
N ARG A 317 -0.92 -2.01 1.78
CA ARG A 317 -0.76 -1.73 0.36
C ARG A 317 0.53 -0.97 0.14
N GLU A 318 1.36 -1.48 -0.75
CA GLU A 318 2.63 -0.90 -1.14
C GLU A 318 2.55 -0.46 -2.60
N GLU A 319 2.65 0.84 -2.86
CA GLU A 319 2.78 1.46 -4.18
C GLU A 319 4.27 1.61 -4.50
N TYR A 320 4.69 1.10 -5.65
CA TYR A 320 6.08 1.18 -6.12
C TYR A 320 6.15 1.97 -7.42
N VAL A 321 7.03 2.97 -7.45
CA VAL A 321 7.50 3.61 -8.68
C VAL A 321 8.94 3.16 -8.92
N LEU A 322 9.10 2.08 -9.70
CA LEU A 322 10.40 1.46 -9.99
C LEU A 322 10.93 1.97 -11.33
N ARG A 323 12.23 2.26 -11.39
CA ARG A 323 12.93 2.64 -12.60
C ARG A 323 14.20 1.82 -12.75
N ASN A 324 14.56 1.49 -13.99
CA ASN A 324 15.81 0.81 -14.32
C ASN A 324 16.71 1.78 -15.10
N ASP A 325 17.78 2.28 -14.47
CA ASP A 325 18.73 3.20 -15.12
C ASP A 325 19.86 2.47 -15.87
N ALA A 326 19.71 1.17 -16.12
CA ALA A 326 20.59 0.43 -17.02
C ALA A 326 20.63 1.05 -18.42
N ALA A 327 21.62 0.66 -19.22
CA ALA A 327 21.72 1.10 -20.59
C ALA A 327 20.44 0.73 -21.39
N ARG A 328 19.95 1.69 -22.17
CA ARG A 328 18.79 1.55 -23.04
C ARG A 328 19.13 0.60 -24.19
N ILE A 329 18.14 -0.15 -24.63
CA ILE A 329 18.28 -1.01 -25.80
C ILE A 329 17.74 -0.28 -27.02
N ASN A 330 18.59 -0.05 -28.02
CA ASN A 330 18.26 0.75 -29.21
C ASN A 330 17.08 0.22 -30.03
N THR A 331 16.91 -1.10 -30.08
CA THR A 331 15.86 -1.77 -30.83
C THR A 331 15.17 -2.81 -29.95
N PHE A 332 13.84 -2.73 -29.87
CA PHE A 332 13.04 -3.71 -29.17
C PHE A 332 12.64 -4.83 -30.13
N ASP A 333 13.17 -6.04 -29.91
CA ASP A 333 12.73 -7.25 -30.57
C ASP A 333 12.34 -8.31 -29.52
N ARG A 334 11.08 -8.72 -29.54
CA ARG A 334 10.52 -9.68 -28.58
C ARG A 334 11.18 -11.04 -28.69
N TYR A 335 11.54 -11.51 -29.88
CA TYR A 335 12.18 -12.81 -30.06
C TYR A 335 13.59 -12.80 -29.50
N VAL A 336 14.36 -11.75 -29.77
CA VAL A 336 15.70 -11.57 -29.22
C VAL A 336 15.68 -11.48 -27.69
N LEU A 337 14.70 -10.76 -27.13
CA LEU A 337 14.52 -10.68 -25.68
C LEU A 337 14.09 -12.01 -25.07
N SER A 338 13.22 -12.78 -25.75
CA SER A 338 12.81 -14.11 -25.31
C SER A 338 13.98 -15.09 -25.33
N ASP A 339 14.83 -15.03 -26.36
CA ASP A 339 16.06 -15.81 -26.42
C ASP A 339 17.01 -15.44 -25.28
N TYR A 340 17.14 -14.14 -24.98
CA TYR A 340 17.94 -13.65 -23.85
C TYR A 340 17.36 -14.17 -22.52
N GLU A 341 16.06 -14.03 -22.28
CA GLU A 341 15.34 -14.54 -21.11
C GLU A 341 15.50 -16.07 -20.95
N SER A 342 15.43 -16.83 -22.05
CA SER A 342 15.60 -18.29 -22.04
C SER A 342 17.01 -18.73 -21.65
N ARG A 343 18.04 -18.01 -22.10
CA ARG A 343 19.44 -18.26 -21.72
C ARG A 343 19.63 -17.98 -20.23
N HIS A 344 19.10 -16.85 -19.76
CA HIS A 344 19.13 -16.49 -18.33
C HIS A 344 18.41 -17.51 -17.44
N THR A 345 17.26 -18.02 -17.87
CA THR A 345 16.48 -19.00 -17.09
C THR A 345 17.02 -20.45 -17.19
N SER A 346 17.75 -20.79 -18.25
CA SER A 346 18.32 -22.13 -18.45
C SER A 346 19.66 -22.33 -17.73
N GLU A 347 20.52 -21.31 -17.71
CA GLU A 347 21.81 -21.37 -16.99
C GLU A 347 21.62 -21.44 -15.46
N GLY A 348 20.52 -20.91 -14.94
CA GLY A 348 20.16 -20.95 -13.52
C GLY A 348 19.77 -22.33 -12.95
N LYS A 349 19.63 -23.37 -13.78
CA LYS A 349 19.35 -24.76 -13.31
C LYS A 349 20.61 -25.56 -12.96
N GLY A 350 21.81 -24.99 -13.15
CA GLY A 350 23.06 -25.59 -12.69
C GLY A 350 23.23 -25.47 -11.16
N LYS A 351 23.26 -26.61 -10.46
CA LYS A 351 23.55 -26.83 -9.02
C LYS A 351 24.22 -25.65 -8.28
N GLY A 352 23.42 -24.68 -7.84
CA GLY A 352 23.85 -23.59 -6.97
C GLY A 352 22.72 -23.27 -5.98
N LYS A 353 22.95 -23.55 -4.71
CA LYS A 353 21.97 -23.40 -3.63
C LYS A 353 21.70 -21.91 -3.38
N GLY A 354 20.52 -21.43 -3.79
CA GLY A 354 19.83 -20.25 -3.24
C GLY A 354 20.68 -19.00 -2.96
N THR A 355 21.10 -18.29 -4.00
CA THR A 355 21.44 -16.87 -3.92
C THR A 355 21.02 -16.21 -5.23
N ASP A 356 20.59 -14.94 -5.16
CA ASP A 356 20.08 -14.05 -6.23
C ASP A 356 21.01 -13.88 -7.47
N ASP A 357 21.92 -14.79 -7.80
CA ASP A 357 23.02 -14.66 -8.77
C ASP A 357 22.60 -14.75 -10.25
N GLN A 358 21.67 -13.90 -10.68
CA GLN A 358 21.33 -13.72 -12.09
C GLN A 358 21.61 -12.28 -12.51
N SER A 359 22.75 -12.05 -13.17
CA SER A 359 23.19 -10.73 -13.66
C SER A 359 22.60 -10.46 -15.04
N ALA A 360 21.44 -9.80 -15.08
CA ALA A 360 20.88 -9.23 -16.30
C ALA A 360 20.69 -7.72 -16.13
N THR A 361 20.91 -6.96 -17.21
CA THR A 361 20.61 -5.51 -17.29
C THR A 361 19.11 -5.23 -17.23
N ILE A 362 18.29 -6.25 -17.47
CA ILE A 362 16.83 -6.23 -17.55
C ILE A 362 16.26 -6.80 -16.25
N ILE A 363 15.20 -6.18 -15.72
CA ILE A 363 14.46 -6.72 -14.57
C ILE A 363 13.31 -7.58 -15.10
N TYR A 364 13.46 -8.90 -14.97
CA TYR A 364 12.43 -9.88 -15.36
C TYR A 364 11.51 -10.26 -14.21
N SER A 365 12.04 -10.29 -13.00
CA SER A 365 11.27 -10.62 -11.81
C SER A 365 11.82 -9.89 -10.57
N MET A 366 10.99 -9.83 -9.55
CA MET A 366 11.28 -9.16 -8.29
C MET A 366 10.82 -10.04 -7.15
N LYS A 367 11.65 -10.18 -6.12
CA LYS A 367 11.30 -10.97 -4.94
C LYS A 367 10.70 -10.08 -3.87
N SER A 368 9.44 -10.34 -3.53
CA SER A 368 8.76 -9.78 -2.37
C SER A 368 8.86 -10.79 -1.22
N LYS A 369 9.41 -10.36 -0.08
CA LYS A 369 9.59 -11.18 1.12
C LYS A 369 8.70 -10.64 2.23
N ILE A 370 7.79 -11.48 2.71
CA ILE A 370 6.86 -11.16 3.80
C ILE A 370 7.19 -12.05 5.01
N ASN A 371 7.34 -11.43 6.17
CA ASN A 371 7.82 -12.09 7.40
C ASN A 371 6.68 -12.51 8.35
N TYR A 372 5.43 -12.42 7.92
CA TYR A 372 4.24 -12.76 8.69
C TYR A 372 3.26 -13.56 7.85
N ASP A 373 2.34 -14.25 8.53
CA ASP A 373 1.27 -14.98 7.89
C ASP A 373 0.29 -14.00 7.23
N ILE A 374 -0.09 -14.30 6.00
CA ILE A 374 -1.02 -13.49 5.20
C ILE A 374 -2.18 -14.33 4.70
N TYR A 375 -3.32 -13.68 4.49
CA TYR A 375 -4.55 -14.34 4.04
C TYR A 375 -4.77 -14.24 2.53
N GLU A 376 -4.42 -13.11 1.95
CA GLU A 376 -4.61 -12.79 0.54
C GLU A 376 -3.46 -11.91 0.08
N TYR A 377 -2.96 -12.17 -1.13
CA TYR A 377 -1.91 -11.38 -1.76
C TYR A 377 -2.35 -10.99 -3.17
N GLU A 378 -2.35 -9.69 -3.44
CA GLU A 378 -2.67 -9.14 -4.75
C GLU A 378 -1.47 -8.36 -5.29
N TYR A 379 -1.15 -8.62 -6.56
CA TYR A 379 -0.20 -7.85 -7.34
C TYR A 379 -0.92 -7.27 -8.55
N PHE A 380 -0.84 -5.95 -8.73
CA PHE A 380 -1.56 -5.25 -9.78
C PHE A 380 -0.83 -3.98 -10.20
N ASP A 381 -1.17 -3.49 -11.38
CA ASP A 381 -0.76 -2.16 -11.86
C ASP A 381 -1.97 -1.27 -12.11
N ASP A 382 -1.75 -0.12 -12.73
CA ASP A 382 -2.81 0.85 -13.05
C ASP A 382 -3.91 0.26 -13.95
N LEU A 383 -3.61 -0.81 -14.71
CA LEU A 383 -4.55 -1.47 -15.61
C LEU A 383 -5.33 -2.59 -14.92
N GLY A 384 -4.80 -3.15 -13.84
CA GLY A 384 -5.45 -4.19 -13.04
C GLY A 384 -4.51 -5.31 -12.59
N LYS A 385 -5.10 -6.44 -12.16
CA LYS A 385 -4.35 -7.55 -11.56
C LYS A 385 -3.38 -8.20 -12.55
N ILE A 386 -2.19 -8.54 -12.05
CA ILE A 386 -1.13 -9.26 -12.76
C ILE A 386 -1.00 -10.64 -12.11
N TYR A 387 -1.28 -11.69 -12.88
CA TYR A 387 -1.27 -13.07 -12.38
C TYR A 387 0.09 -13.78 -12.52
N LEU A 388 1.12 -13.08 -12.99
CA LEU A 388 2.48 -13.61 -13.14
C LEU A 388 3.22 -13.58 -11.80
N ILE A 389 2.73 -14.36 -10.84
CA ILE A 389 3.22 -14.46 -9.47
C ILE A 389 3.50 -15.92 -9.17
N GLN A 390 4.63 -16.20 -8.52
CA GLN A 390 4.91 -17.51 -7.96
C GLN A 390 5.22 -17.36 -6.47
N ALA A 391 4.56 -18.15 -5.62
CA ALA A 391 4.79 -18.14 -4.18
C ALA A 391 5.61 -19.36 -3.75
N GLU A 392 6.54 -19.16 -2.83
CA GLU A 392 7.32 -20.19 -2.16
C GLU A 392 7.36 -19.90 -0.65
N GLU A 393 7.06 -20.89 0.18
CA GLU A 393 7.24 -20.79 1.62
C GLU A 393 8.64 -21.28 1.99
N ILE A 394 9.44 -20.41 2.60
CA ILE A 394 10.81 -20.72 3.00
C ILE A 394 10.88 -20.77 4.52
N PHE A 395 11.24 -21.93 5.07
CA PHE A 395 11.46 -22.10 6.49
C PHE A 395 12.88 -21.67 6.90
N ASP A 396 13.00 -20.65 7.77
CA ASP A 396 14.27 -20.24 8.35
C ASP A 396 14.54 -21.06 9.63
N HIS A 397 15.38 -22.10 9.51
CA HIS A 397 15.78 -22.94 10.65
C HIS A 397 16.44 -22.16 11.80
N LYS A 398 17.10 -21.01 11.53
CA LYS A 398 17.75 -20.22 12.59
C LYS A 398 16.74 -19.45 13.42
N LYS A 399 15.74 -18.88 12.75
CA LYS A 399 14.67 -18.10 13.42
C LYS A 399 13.49 -18.96 13.85
N LYS A 400 13.45 -20.24 13.43
CA LYS A 400 12.32 -21.16 13.61
C LYS A 400 10.99 -20.60 13.09
N ASN A 401 11.04 -19.76 12.07
CA ASN A 401 9.87 -19.12 11.46
C ASN A 401 9.88 -19.38 9.95
N SER A 402 8.71 -19.57 9.36
CA SER A 402 8.56 -19.49 7.91
C SER A 402 8.40 -18.03 7.46
N HIS A 403 8.83 -17.76 6.23
CA HIS A 403 8.51 -16.52 5.53
C HIS A 403 8.05 -16.87 4.14
N ILE A 404 7.08 -16.13 3.64
CA ILE A 404 6.53 -16.33 2.31
C ILE A 404 7.29 -15.41 1.35
N MET A 405 7.78 -16.00 0.27
CA MET A 405 8.48 -15.30 -0.80
C MET A 405 7.63 -15.35 -2.07
N PHE A 406 7.35 -14.19 -2.65
CA PHE A 406 6.67 -14.06 -3.94
C PHE A 406 7.67 -13.62 -5.00
N ASP A 407 7.83 -14.41 -6.05
CA ASP A 407 8.48 -14.00 -7.29
C ASP A 407 7.46 -13.32 -8.19
N LEU A 408 7.61 -12.00 -8.35
CA LEU A 408 6.70 -11.12 -9.07
C LEU A 408 7.29 -10.81 -10.44
N ARG A 409 6.55 -11.11 -11.51
CA ARG A 409 6.95 -10.71 -12.86
C ARG A 409 6.08 -9.56 -13.36
N PRO A 410 6.66 -8.41 -13.74
CA PRO A 410 5.90 -7.32 -14.34
C PRO A 410 5.29 -7.76 -15.69
N ARG A 411 4.27 -7.04 -16.17
CA ARG A 411 3.61 -7.33 -17.47
C ARG A 411 4.60 -7.37 -18.64
N TYR A 412 5.65 -6.55 -18.54
CA TYR A 412 6.72 -6.46 -19.50
C TYR A 412 8.06 -6.39 -18.75
N PRO A 413 9.14 -6.97 -19.30
CA PRO A 413 10.46 -6.86 -18.71
C PRO A 413 10.91 -5.40 -18.67
N LEU A 414 11.49 -4.96 -17.56
CA LEU A 414 11.92 -3.57 -17.41
C LEU A 414 13.32 -3.38 -17.99
N LEU A 415 13.37 -2.85 -19.21
CA LEU A 415 14.60 -2.49 -19.91
C LEU A 415 15.23 -1.23 -19.33
N GLY A 416 16.47 -0.94 -19.71
CA GLY A 416 17.14 0.31 -19.35
C GLY A 416 16.36 1.55 -19.83
N GLY A 417 16.21 2.52 -18.94
CA GLY A 417 15.40 3.73 -19.13
C GLY A 417 13.89 3.55 -18.89
N TRP A 418 13.39 2.34 -18.62
CA TRP A 418 11.97 2.11 -18.40
C TRP A 418 11.55 2.36 -16.95
N ARG A 419 10.29 2.79 -16.80
CA ARG A 419 9.61 3.03 -15.53
C ARG A 419 8.42 2.09 -15.40
N ALA A 420 8.22 1.57 -14.19
CA ALA A 420 7.09 0.73 -13.81
C ALA A 420 6.38 1.33 -12.61
N HIS A 421 5.05 1.27 -12.63
CA HIS A 421 4.21 1.65 -11.52
C HIS A 421 3.30 0.48 -11.20
N PHE A 422 3.39 -0.04 -9.98
CA PHE A 422 2.65 -1.22 -9.56
C PHE A 422 2.41 -1.23 -8.05
N PHE A 423 1.56 -2.15 -7.61
CA PHE A 423 1.12 -2.27 -6.25
C PHE A 423 1.20 -3.72 -5.78
N ASN A 424 1.62 -3.91 -4.53
CA ASN A 424 1.41 -5.13 -3.77
C ASN A 424 0.39 -4.82 -2.67
N SER A 425 -0.59 -5.68 -2.44
CA SER A 425 -1.45 -5.56 -1.27
C SER A 425 -1.77 -6.90 -0.64
N PHE A 426 -1.87 -6.91 0.68
CA PHE A 426 -2.15 -8.13 1.43
C PHE A 426 -2.76 -7.84 2.79
N TYR A 427 -3.41 -8.86 3.35
CA TYR A 427 -4.01 -8.82 4.69
C TYR A 427 -3.25 -9.71 5.66
N HIS A 428 -3.08 -9.22 6.89
CA HIS A 428 -2.50 -9.97 8.00
C HIS A 428 -3.09 -9.51 9.35
N ASP A 429 -2.79 -10.21 10.43
CA ASP A 429 -3.15 -9.86 11.81
C ASP A 429 -1.91 -9.62 12.70
N SER A 430 -0.73 -9.81 12.12
CA SER A 430 0.55 -9.66 12.80
C SER A 430 0.86 -8.22 13.23
N ASN A 431 1.79 -8.08 14.18
CA ASN A 431 2.29 -6.80 14.72
C ASN A 431 1.30 -5.96 15.52
N LEU A 432 0.07 -6.43 15.73
CA LEU A 432 -0.91 -5.77 16.59
C LEU A 432 -0.93 -6.39 17.99
N TYR A 433 -0.72 -5.57 19.02
CA TYR A 433 -0.63 -6.02 20.42
C TYR A 433 -1.61 -5.24 21.31
N ARG A 434 -2.25 -5.96 22.24
CA ARG A 434 -3.04 -5.34 23.32
C ARG A 434 -2.17 -5.17 24.57
N ILE A 435 -2.13 -3.97 25.12
CA ILE A 435 -1.31 -3.66 26.29
C ILE A 435 -2.00 -4.18 27.55
N LYS A 436 -1.32 -5.06 28.31
CA LYS A 436 -1.88 -5.67 29.53
C LYS A 436 -2.08 -4.68 30.67
N ASN A 437 -1.18 -3.69 30.80
CA ASN A 437 -1.14 -2.78 31.96
C ASN A 437 -2.05 -1.55 31.82
N LYS A 438 -2.70 -1.36 30.67
CA LYS A 438 -3.59 -0.23 30.42
C LYS A 438 -4.84 -0.70 29.70
N GLU A 439 -6.01 -0.44 30.28
CA GLU A 439 -7.28 -0.82 29.67
C GLU A 439 -7.51 -0.12 28.34
N ASN A 440 -7.96 -0.88 27.34
CA ASN A 440 -8.31 -0.38 26.01
C ASN A 440 -7.14 0.26 25.23
N TYR A 441 -5.89 -0.04 25.58
CA TYR A 441 -4.72 0.41 24.82
C TYR A 441 -4.18 -0.68 23.91
N TYR A 442 -3.87 -0.27 22.68
CA TYR A 442 -3.29 -1.11 21.64
C TYR A 442 -1.98 -0.49 21.16
N ALA A 443 -1.07 -1.33 20.74
CA ALA A 443 0.19 -0.95 20.13
C ALA A 443 0.37 -1.71 18.81
N TYR A 444 0.64 -0.98 17.74
CA TYR A 444 1.02 -1.55 16.46
C TYR A 444 2.52 -1.38 16.25
N LYS A 445 3.23 -2.48 16.04
CA LYS A 445 4.65 -2.45 15.67
C LYS A 445 4.79 -2.17 14.18
N ILE A 446 5.41 -1.06 13.84
CA ILE A 446 5.51 -0.61 12.45
C ILE A 446 6.59 -1.43 11.75
N ASP A 447 6.22 -2.14 10.69
CA ASP A 447 7.20 -2.65 9.72
C ASP A 447 7.43 -1.57 8.66
N ILE A 448 8.58 -0.86 8.75
CA ILE A 448 8.89 0.23 7.81
C ILE A 448 9.32 -0.31 6.46
N ALA A 449 10.03 -1.43 6.44
CA ALA A 449 10.59 -1.94 5.20
C ALA A 449 9.45 -2.40 4.28
N PRO A 450 9.52 -2.07 2.98
CA PRO A 450 8.61 -2.66 2.01
C PRO A 450 8.97 -4.14 1.78
N SER A 451 8.02 -4.90 1.24
CA SER A 451 8.16 -6.32 0.96
C SER A 451 9.24 -6.60 -0.09
N ILE A 452 9.41 -5.74 -1.10
CA ILE A 452 10.50 -5.82 -2.08
C ILE A 452 11.73 -5.10 -1.55
N LYS A 453 12.77 -5.88 -1.19
CA LYS A 453 13.96 -5.36 -0.48
C LYS A 453 15.18 -5.13 -1.37
N ALA A 454 15.14 -5.53 -2.64
CA ALA A 454 16.33 -5.54 -3.52
C ALA A 454 16.76 -4.15 -4.04
N PHE A 455 15.92 -3.12 -3.88
CA PHE A 455 16.10 -1.82 -4.52
C PHE A 455 16.34 -0.70 -3.51
N PHE A 456 17.17 0.28 -3.91
CA PHE A 456 17.29 1.55 -3.22
C PHE A 456 16.03 2.39 -3.40
N ILE A 457 15.59 3.10 -2.36
CA ILE A 457 14.36 3.88 -2.37
C ILE A 457 14.71 5.35 -2.09
N LYS A 458 14.47 6.24 -3.07
CA LYS A 458 14.71 7.69 -2.90
C LYS A 458 13.79 8.28 -1.85
N GLN A 459 12.49 7.97 -1.89
CA GLN A 459 11.50 8.44 -0.93
C GLN A 459 10.57 7.31 -0.49
N LEU A 460 10.60 7.00 0.81
CA LEU A 460 9.69 6.05 1.46
C LEU A 460 8.68 6.82 2.31
N LYS A 461 7.39 6.62 2.03
CA LYS A 461 6.28 7.19 2.82
C LYS A 461 5.48 6.06 3.43
N VAL A 462 5.47 5.98 4.76
CA VAL A 462 4.68 4.98 5.49
C VAL A 462 3.49 5.67 6.13
N ARG A 463 2.27 5.38 5.67
CA ARG A 463 1.02 5.98 6.15
C ARG A 463 0.21 4.96 6.93
N ILE A 464 0.09 5.15 8.23
CA ILE A 464 -0.60 4.25 9.15
C ILE A 464 -1.94 4.86 9.53
N SER A 465 -3.01 4.26 9.03
CA SER A 465 -4.39 4.68 9.24
C SER A 465 -4.98 3.89 10.41
N LEU A 466 -5.16 4.56 11.55
CA LEU A 466 -5.69 3.94 12.76
C LEU A 466 -7.21 3.70 12.64
N PRO A 467 -7.79 2.84 13.49
CA PRO A 467 -9.22 2.66 13.52
C PRO A 467 -9.93 3.99 13.85
N PRO A 468 -11.17 4.20 13.36
CA PRO A 468 -11.91 5.40 13.69
C PRO A 468 -12.25 5.41 15.19
N PHE A 469 -12.41 6.60 15.77
CA PHE A 469 -12.55 6.80 17.23
C PHE A 469 -11.31 6.38 18.05
N SER A 470 -10.13 6.39 17.45
CA SER A 470 -8.86 6.25 18.18
C SER A 470 -8.53 7.52 18.96
N GLU A 471 -8.21 7.37 20.25
CA GLU A 471 -7.81 8.44 21.18
C GLU A 471 -6.33 8.28 21.57
N ASN A 472 -5.69 9.35 22.05
CA ASN A 472 -4.32 9.33 22.62
C ASN A 472 -3.28 8.64 21.73
N VAL A 473 -3.22 9.05 20.46
CA VAL A 473 -2.24 8.52 19.51
C VAL A 473 -0.85 9.02 19.86
N ALA A 474 0.08 8.09 20.07
CA ALA A 474 1.48 8.40 20.34
C ALA A 474 2.38 7.49 19.51
N VAL A 475 3.39 8.08 18.86
CA VAL A 475 4.44 7.32 18.18
C VAL A 475 5.62 7.21 19.12
N VAL A 476 6.02 5.99 19.44
CA VAL A 476 7.21 5.70 20.24
C VAL A 476 8.31 5.31 19.26
N SER A 477 9.36 6.12 19.21
CA SER A 477 10.57 5.87 18.42
C SER A 477 11.78 5.93 19.33
N ARG A 478 12.84 5.18 19.00
CA ARG A 478 14.16 5.34 19.64
C ARG A 478 14.98 6.48 19.03
N ASP A 479 14.59 6.90 17.83
CA ASP A 479 15.23 7.95 17.05
C ASP A 479 14.28 9.14 16.93
N ASP A 480 14.72 10.29 17.44
CA ASP A 480 13.99 11.55 17.40
C ASP A 480 14.05 12.24 16.02
N SER A 481 14.91 11.76 15.10
CA SER A 481 15.10 12.34 13.78
C SER A 481 14.08 11.89 12.71
N VAL A 482 13.13 11.04 13.08
CA VAL A 482 12.10 10.56 12.17
C VAL A 482 11.04 11.66 11.97
N ASN A 483 10.86 12.10 10.72
CA ASN A 483 9.81 13.05 10.37
C ASN A 483 8.43 12.37 10.46
N VAL A 484 7.70 12.65 11.54
CA VAL A 484 6.35 12.15 11.78
C VAL A 484 5.33 13.27 11.58
N LEU A 485 4.43 13.07 10.62
CA LEU A 485 3.30 13.96 10.37
C LEU A 485 2.02 13.27 10.82
N THR A 486 1.14 14.00 11.51
CA THR A 486 -0.18 13.48 11.89
C THR A 486 -1.26 14.19 11.09
N SER A 487 -2.13 13.42 10.44
CA SER A 487 -3.28 13.94 9.68
C SER A 487 -4.55 13.15 10.03
N LYS A 488 -5.69 13.59 9.47
CA LYS A 488 -6.99 12.92 9.64
C LYS A 488 -7.58 12.65 8.27
N GLN A 489 -8.17 11.46 8.10
CA GLN A 489 -8.88 11.10 6.87
C GLN A 489 -10.22 10.44 7.17
N LYS A 490 -11.12 10.47 6.18
CA LYS A 490 -12.37 9.71 6.18
C LYS A 490 -12.30 8.58 5.16
N GLU A 491 -12.84 7.43 5.51
CA GLU A 491 -13.03 6.31 4.59
C GLU A 491 -14.50 5.88 4.53
N TRP A 492 -14.77 4.77 3.85
CA TRP A 492 -16.09 4.17 3.76
C TRP A 492 -16.71 3.93 5.15
N LEU A 493 -17.95 4.40 5.30
CA LEU A 493 -18.75 4.42 6.54
C LEU A 493 -18.19 5.27 7.70
N ASP A 494 -17.23 6.17 7.46
CA ASP A 494 -16.77 7.11 8.49
C ASP A 494 -17.55 8.45 8.43
N LEU A 495 -18.87 8.41 8.63
CA LEU A 495 -19.73 9.62 8.56
C LEU A 495 -19.42 10.63 9.69
N PHE A 496 -19.52 10.16 10.94
CA PHE A 496 -19.39 10.95 12.16
C PHE A 496 -18.03 10.81 12.86
N SER A 497 -17.07 10.16 12.21
CA SER A 497 -15.75 9.89 12.78
C SER A 497 -14.65 10.15 11.76
N PHE A 498 -13.42 10.21 12.26
CA PHE A 498 -12.22 10.34 11.45
C PHE A 498 -11.22 9.26 11.90
N ARG A 499 -10.38 8.85 10.96
CA ARG A 499 -9.21 8.02 11.24
C ARG A 499 -8.00 8.93 11.41
N ASN A 500 -7.29 8.76 12.51
CA ASN A 500 -5.99 9.39 12.69
C ASN A 500 -4.99 8.66 11.79
N VAL A 501 -4.22 9.43 11.02
CA VAL A 501 -3.19 8.91 10.12
C VAL A 501 -1.85 9.40 10.60
N VAL A 502 -0.96 8.46 10.89
CA VAL A 502 0.45 8.73 11.20
C VAL A 502 1.25 8.49 9.93
N GLU A 503 1.88 9.54 9.41
CA GLU A 503 2.73 9.48 8.23
C GLU A 503 4.20 9.63 8.64
N ILE A 504 5.02 8.67 8.24
CA ILE A 504 6.46 8.65 8.45
C ILE A 504 7.13 8.82 7.09
N GLN A 505 7.98 9.84 6.96
CA GLN A 505 8.73 10.11 5.74
C GLN A 505 10.21 9.80 5.96
N ILE A 506 10.76 8.91 5.13
CA ILE A 506 12.18 8.53 5.15
C ILE A 506 12.74 8.76 3.76
N GLU A 507 13.81 9.53 3.67
CA GLU A 507 14.54 9.76 2.44
C GLU A 507 15.73 8.79 2.35
N LYS A 508 16.03 8.33 1.13
CA LYS A 508 17.21 7.53 0.80
C LYS A 508 17.32 6.26 1.67
N PHE A 509 16.30 5.41 1.58
CA PHE A 509 16.23 4.18 2.34
C PHE A 509 16.71 2.99 1.51
N PHE A 510 17.60 2.17 2.05
CA PHE A 510 17.99 0.90 1.44
C PHE A 510 17.70 -0.28 2.36
N PRO A 511 16.61 -1.05 2.12
CA PRO A 511 16.14 -2.08 3.05
C PRO A 511 17.22 -3.08 3.54
N PRO A 512 18.11 -3.65 2.69
CA PRO A 512 19.07 -4.66 3.12
C PRO A 512 20.08 -4.16 4.14
N LEU A 513 20.41 -2.87 4.07
CA LEU A 513 21.21 -2.23 5.09
C LEU A 513 20.29 -1.73 6.19
N ASP A 514 19.38 -0.81 5.89
CA ASP A 514 18.76 0.11 6.84
C ASP A 514 17.63 -0.45 7.71
N GLU A 515 16.95 -1.55 7.31
CA GLU A 515 15.76 -2.09 7.99
C GLU A 515 15.94 -2.26 9.51
N ASN A 516 17.10 -2.76 9.95
CA ASN A 516 17.39 -2.99 11.37
C ASN A 516 17.37 -1.72 12.24
N TYR A 517 17.64 -0.56 11.64
CA TYR A 517 17.71 0.72 12.37
C TYR A 517 16.32 1.20 12.84
N TYR A 518 15.27 0.77 12.14
CA TYR A 518 13.90 1.22 12.37
C TYR A 518 12.99 0.15 13.00
N GLN A 519 13.56 -0.92 13.58
CA GLN A 519 12.77 -2.07 14.08
C GLN A 519 11.93 -1.80 15.34
N ASP A 520 12.19 -0.70 16.06
CA ASP A 520 11.60 -0.43 17.37
C ASP A 520 10.53 0.68 17.36
N LEU A 521 9.95 0.99 16.19
CA LEU A 521 8.87 1.97 16.09
C LEU A 521 7.51 1.36 16.41
N LEU A 522 6.78 2.00 17.33
CA LEU A 522 5.46 1.58 17.78
C LEU A 522 4.47 2.75 17.66
N VAL A 523 3.26 2.48 17.17
CA VAL A 523 2.13 3.41 17.30
C VAL A 523 1.19 2.91 18.39
N MET A 524 1.05 3.69 19.45
CA MET A 524 0.14 3.42 20.55
C MET A 524 -1.14 4.23 20.38
N TYR A 525 -2.28 3.61 20.64
CA TYR A 525 -3.58 4.29 20.64
C TYR A 525 -4.54 3.65 21.63
N LYS A 526 -5.52 4.43 22.09
CA LYS A 526 -6.62 3.98 22.92
C LYS A 526 -7.85 3.74 22.06
N PHE A 527 -8.50 2.58 22.22
CA PHE A 527 -9.71 2.21 21.49
C PHE A 527 -10.70 1.47 22.39
N ARG A 528 -11.86 2.07 22.62
CA ARG A 528 -12.87 1.55 23.56
C ARG A 528 -13.71 0.45 22.90
N PHE A 529 -14.09 -0.56 23.67
CA PHE A 529 -14.89 -1.69 23.17
C PHE A 529 -16.19 -1.26 22.48
N PHE A 530 -16.94 -0.30 23.03
CA PHE A 530 -18.19 0.20 22.42
C PHE A 530 -18.00 0.79 21.01
N ASN A 531 -16.78 1.18 20.64
CA ASN A 531 -16.50 1.77 19.33
C ASN A 531 -16.64 0.78 18.16
N HIS A 532 -16.62 -0.53 18.43
CA HIS A 532 -16.84 -1.56 17.39
C HIS A 532 -18.27 -1.55 16.84
N PHE A 533 -19.26 -1.12 17.63
CA PHE A 533 -20.68 -1.22 17.25
C PHE A 533 -21.20 -0.04 16.43
N TRP A 534 -20.47 1.09 16.38
CA TRP A 534 -20.93 2.29 15.68
C TRP A 534 -21.13 2.09 14.18
N LYS A 535 -20.24 1.34 13.50
CA LYS A 535 -20.38 1.09 12.06
C LYS A 535 -21.59 0.21 11.74
N PRO A 536 -21.78 -0.96 12.36
CA PRO A 536 -23.01 -1.74 12.20
C PRO A 536 -24.28 -0.95 12.53
N LEU A 537 -24.30 -0.20 13.65
CA LEU A 537 -25.45 0.60 14.05
C LEU A 537 -25.81 1.66 13.00
N LEU A 538 -24.81 2.31 12.40
CA LEU A 538 -25.01 3.30 11.34
C LEU A 538 -25.68 2.67 10.10
N VAL A 539 -25.27 1.46 9.70
CA VAL A 539 -25.92 0.73 8.59
C VAL A 539 -27.36 0.39 8.93
N ILE A 540 -27.63 -0.08 10.15
CA ILE A 540 -28.98 -0.37 10.64
C ILE A 540 -29.85 0.90 10.62
N LEU A 541 -29.33 2.04 11.08
CA LEU A 541 -30.05 3.30 11.10
C LEU A 541 -30.36 3.82 9.68
N ILE A 542 -29.42 3.71 8.74
CA ILE A 542 -29.66 4.10 7.33
C ILE A 542 -30.76 3.21 6.73
N ALA A 543 -30.70 1.90 6.93
CA ALA A 543 -31.72 0.98 6.44
C ALA A 543 -33.09 1.26 7.09
N PHE A 544 -33.12 1.47 8.40
CA PHE A 544 -34.34 1.82 9.14
C PHE A 544 -34.94 3.14 8.64
N ALA A 545 -34.13 4.18 8.45
CA ALA A 545 -34.60 5.46 7.92
C ALA A 545 -35.16 5.34 6.49
N ALA A 546 -34.55 4.51 5.65
CA ALA A 546 -35.07 4.23 4.30
C ALA A 546 -36.42 3.52 4.35
N ILE A 547 -36.59 2.52 5.22
CA ILE A 547 -37.86 1.81 5.40
C ILE A 547 -38.93 2.76 5.97
N LEU A 548 -38.56 3.56 6.98
CA LEU A 548 -39.46 4.56 7.57
C LEU A 548 -39.91 5.58 6.52
N LEU A 549 -38.99 6.07 5.70
CA LEU A 549 -39.31 6.97 4.59
C LEU A 549 -40.28 6.31 3.60
N LEU A 550 -40.09 5.04 3.24
CA LEU A 550 -41.01 4.30 2.38
C LEU A 550 -42.41 4.15 3.01
N CYS A 551 -42.49 3.89 4.32
CA CYS A 551 -43.75 3.84 5.04
C CYS A 551 -44.45 5.21 5.04
N LEU A 552 -43.72 6.28 5.33
CA LEU A 552 -44.26 7.65 5.29
C LEU A 552 -44.72 8.04 3.88
N LEU A 553 -43.94 7.73 2.84
CA LEU A 553 -44.31 7.98 1.45
C LEU A 553 -45.59 7.23 1.04
N ARG A 554 -45.85 6.05 1.62
CA ARG A 554 -47.08 5.29 1.39
C ARG A 554 -48.30 5.92 2.07
N GLU A 555 -48.13 6.49 3.26
CA GLU A 555 -49.22 7.14 3.99
C GLU A 555 -49.53 8.54 3.46
N LEU A 556 -48.60 9.17 2.74
CA LEU A 556 -48.85 10.44 2.10
C LEU A 556 -49.93 10.26 1.01
N PRO A 557 -50.95 11.14 0.97
CA PRO A 557 -52.10 11.04 0.06
C PRO A 557 -51.75 11.49 -1.36
N PHE A 558 -50.60 11.05 -1.89
CA PHE A 558 -50.21 11.31 -3.27
C PHE A 558 -51.02 10.42 -4.20
N ASP A 559 -52.23 10.88 -4.50
CA ASP A 559 -53.11 10.23 -5.47
C ASP A 559 -52.85 10.79 -6.87
N PHE A 560 -51.90 10.15 -7.58
CA PHE A 560 -51.59 10.45 -8.98
C PHE A 560 -52.57 9.80 -9.97
N ASN A 561 -53.63 9.13 -9.49
CA ASN A 561 -54.57 8.44 -10.37
C ASN A 561 -55.39 9.42 -11.21
N THR A 562 -55.61 9.07 -12.47
CA THR A 562 -56.53 9.78 -13.36
C THR A 562 -57.98 9.62 -12.90
N ALA A 563 -58.87 10.53 -13.32
CA ALA A 563 -60.28 10.50 -12.93
C ALA A 563 -60.97 9.15 -13.25
N LYS A 564 -60.53 8.46 -14.31
CA LYS A 564 -61.00 7.11 -14.67
C LYS A 564 -60.55 6.06 -13.65
N GLU A 565 -59.28 6.05 -13.29
CA GLU A 565 -58.71 5.11 -12.30
C GLU A 565 -59.33 5.31 -10.90
N LYS A 566 -59.69 6.55 -10.53
CA LYS A 566 -60.42 6.80 -9.27
C LYS A 566 -61.84 6.22 -9.30
N ALA A 567 -62.52 6.28 -10.44
CA ALA A 567 -63.84 5.68 -10.61
C ALA A 567 -63.76 4.14 -10.56
N ASP A 568 -62.76 3.55 -11.24
CA ASP A 568 -62.53 2.10 -11.23
C ASP A 568 -62.18 1.58 -9.83
N LYS A 569 -61.33 2.30 -9.08
CA LYS A 569 -60.99 1.96 -7.70
C LYS A 569 -62.22 2.01 -6.79
N ARG A 570 -63.06 3.04 -6.92
CA ARG A 570 -64.30 3.16 -6.15
C ARG A 570 -65.27 2.01 -6.46
N GLY A 571 -65.40 1.64 -7.73
CA GLY A 571 -66.20 0.46 -8.13
C GLY A 571 -65.65 -0.84 -7.55
N SER A 572 -64.32 -1.01 -7.51
CA SER A 572 -63.69 -2.18 -6.89
C SER A 572 -63.87 -2.23 -5.37
N GLU A 573 -63.80 -1.09 -4.67
CA GLU A 573 -64.03 -1.01 -3.22
C GLU A 573 -65.49 -1.29 -2.86
N GLU A 574 -66.44 -0.76 -3.64
CA GLU A 574 -67.87 -1.04 -3.49
C GLU A 574 -68.17 -2.53 -3.72
N HIS A 575 -67.55 -3.16 -4.72
CA HIS A 575 -67.68 -4.60 -4.98
C HIS A 575 -67.09 -5.46 -3.86
N ALA A 576 -65.89 -5.10 -3.35
CA ALA A 576 -65.27 -5.80 -2.23
C ALA A 576 -66.13 -5.72 -0.95
N THR A 577 -66.70 -4.54 -0.67
CA THR A 577 -67.60 -4.33 0.47
C THR A 577 -68.89 -5.14 0.32
N PHE A 578 -69.44 -5.24 -0.90
CA PHE A 578 -70.61 -6.07 -1.20
C PHE A 578 -70.33 -7.55 -0.95
N LEU A 579 -69.19 -8.08 -1.39
CA LEU A 579 -68.78 -9.47 -1.17
C LEU A 579 -68.61 -9.80 0.31
N GLU A 580 -67.99 -8.90 1.09
CA GLU A 580 -67.82 -9.06 2.53
C GLU A 580 -69.18 -9.16 3.24
N ARG A 581 -70.13 -8.29 2.89
CA ARG A 581 -71.50 -8.34 3.45
C ARG A 581 -72.30 -9.55 2.99
N CYS A 582 -72.10 -10.03 1.76
CA CYS A 582 -72.71 -11.29 1.31
C CYS A 582 -72.24 -12.46 2.19
N LYS A 583 -70.93 -12.50 2.48
CA LYS A 583 -70.33 -13.52 3.34
C LYS A 583 -70.89 -13.46 4.77
N GLU A 584 -70.98 -12.27 5.36
CA GLU A 584 -71.60 -12.08 6.67
C GLU A 584 -73.06 -12.58 6.69
N LEU A 585 -73.86 -12.27 5.66
CA LEU A 585 -75.24 -12.75 5.56
C LEU A 585 -75.27 -14.29 5.51
N TYR A 586 -74.43 -14.91 4.69
CA TYR A 586 -74.36 -16.37 4.62
C TYR A 586 -74.00 -17.00 5.96
N GLU A 587 -72.98 -16.48 6.66
CA GLU A 587 -72.58 -17.01 7.98
C GLU A 587 -73.75 -16.95 8.98
N ASN A 588 -74.51 -15.85 8.97
CA ASN A 588 -75.70 -15.71 9.80
C ASN A 588 -76.81 -16.71 9.43
N LEU A 589 -77.12 -16.85 8.13
CA LEU A 589 -78.16 -17.75 7.63
C LEU A 589 -77.79 -19.23 7.84
N SER A 590 -76.51 -19.59 7.66
CA SER A 590 -75.98 -20.92 7.95
C SER A 590 -76.12 -21.23 9.43
N TYR A 591 -75.69 -20.32 10.30
CA TYR A 591 -75.72 -20.50 11.75
C TYR A 591 -77.14 -20.77 12.26
N ILE A 592 -78.13 -19.95 11.88
CA ILE A 592 -79.53 -20.17 12.33
C ILE A 592 -80.11 -21.47 11.78
N SER A 593 -79.73 -21.87 10.57
CA SER A 593 -80.21 -23.11 9.93
C SER A 593 -79.58 -24.35 10.56
N ASP A 594 -78.29 -24.29 10.91
CA ASP A 594 -77.59 -25.35 11.64
C ASP A 594 -78.16 -25.54 13.04
N GLN A 595 -78.53 -24.45 13.74
CA GLN A 595 -79.19 -24.54 15.05
C GLN A 595 -80.53 -25.28 14.96
N LEU A 596 -81.33 -25.00 13.92
CA LEU A 596 -82.60 -25.68 13.67
C LEU A 596 -82.40 -27.16 13.30
N ILE A 597 -81.40 -27.46 12.47
CA ILE A 597 -81.10 -28.85 12.07
C ILE A 597 -80.55 -29.64 13.26
N GLN A 598 -79.70 -29.03 14.09
CA GLN A 598 -79.13 -29.68 15.27
C GLN A 598 -80.17 -29.97 16.35
N SER A 599 -81.11 -29.05 16.61
CA SER A 599 -82.19 -29.28 17.57
C SER A 599 -83.04 -30.49 17.19
N MET A 600 -83.24 -30.71 15.88
CA MET A 600 -83.94 -31.88 15.34
C MET A 600 -83.12 -33.18 15.38
N SER A 601 -81.83 -33.12 15.05
CA SER A 601 -80.96 -34.31 14.92
C SER A 601 -80.70 -35.04 16.25
N LYS A 602 -80.84 -34.34 17.38
CA LYS A 602 -80.57 -34.87 18.73
C LYS A 602 -81.74 -35.65 19.33
N LEU A 603 -82.91 -35.62 18.69
CA LEU A 603 -84.16 -36.19 19.22
C LEU A 603 -84.48 -37.55 18.58
N THR A 604 -84.95 -38.48 19.40
CA THR A 604 -85.47 -39.77 18.94
C THR A 604 -86.84 -39.61 18.26
N PRO A 605 -87.29 -40.58 17.43
CA PRO A 605 -88.59 -40.50 16.75
C PRO A 605 -89.79 -40.29 17.68
N GLU A 606 -89.74 -40.81 18.92
CA GLU A 606 -90.78 -40.66 19.93
C GLU A 606 -90.77 -39.26 20.58
N GLU A 607 -89.58 -38.71 20.84
CA GLU A 607 -89.40 -37.35 21.38
C GLU A 607 -89.82 -36.27 20.37
N LYS A 608 -89.57 -36.49 19.08
CA LYS A 608 -90.04 -35.59 17.99
C LYS A 608 -91.56 -35.47 17.95
N VAL A 609 -92.29 -36.54 18.28
CA VAL A 609 -93.77 -36.52 18.35
C VAL A 609 -94.25 -35.78 19.60
N SER A 610 -93.57 -35.95 20.73
CA SER A 610 -93.90 -35.27 21.99
C SER A 610 -93.60 -33.76 21.97
N GLN A 611 -92.52 -33.34 21.32
CA GLN A 611 -92.07 -31.93 21.24
C GLN A 611 -92.47 -31.24 19.93
N LYS A 612 -93.41 -31.81 19.18
CA LYS A 612 -93.80 -31.31 17.85
C LYS A 612 -94.21 -29.83 17.85
N VAL A 613 -94.89 -29.36 18.90
CA VAL A 613 -95.33 -27.96 19.01
C VAL A 613 -94.13 -27.02 19.16
N GLU A 614 -93.18 -27.36 20.05
CA GLU A 614 -91.96 -26.55 20.28
C GLU A 614 -91.06 -26.50 19.05
N LEU A 615 -90.97 -27.61 18.30
CA LEU A 615 -90.20 -27.66 17.05
C LEU A 615 -90.81 -26.80 15.95
N LEU A 616 -92.13 -26.77 15.83
CA LEU A 616 -92.83 -25.88 14.88
C LEU A 616 -92.66 -24.41 15.26
N GLU A 617 -92.71 -24.07 16.56
CA GLU A 617 -92.43 -22.70 17.02
C GLU A 617 -90.97 -22.28 16.74
N ALA A 618 -90.01 -23.21 16.85
CA ALA A 618 -88.62 -22.97 16.48
C ALA A 618 -88.43 -22.76 14.96
N GLU A 619 -89.20 -23.48 14.13
CA GLU A 619 -89.21 -23.30 12.67
C GLU A 619 -89.82 -21.95 12.27
N ASP A 620 -90.92 -21.55 12.89
CA ASP A 620 -91.55 -20.24 12.67
C ASP A 620 -90.59 -19.09 13.03
N LYS A 621 -89.89 -19.23 14.16
CA LYS A 621 -88.87 -18.27 14.58
C LYS A 621 -87.70 -18.23 13.60
N TRP A 622 -87.18 -19.38 13.18
CA TRP A 622 -86.12 -19.46 12.17
C TRP A 622 -86.54 -18.82 10.85
N THR A 623 -87.76 -19.08 10.37
CA THR A 623 -88.31 -18.48 9.15
C THR A 623 -88.37 -16.95 9.28
N TYR A 624 -88.81 -16.44 10.43
CA TYR A 624 -88.82 -15.00 10.69
C TYR A 624 -87.41 -14.39 10.65
N ASP A 625 -86.45 -14.97 11.38
CA ASP A 625 -85.07 -14.48 11.45
C ASP A 625 -84.39 -14.55 10.07
N PHE A 626 -84.62 -15.62 9.31
CA PHE A 626 -84.11 -15.78 7.94
C PHE A 626 -84.59 -14.66 7.02
N ILE A 627 -85.90 -14.39 7.03
CA ILE A 627 -86.51 -13.34 6.21
C ILE A 627 -86.02 -11.96 6.67
N TYR A 628 -85.86 -11.75 7.98
CA TYR A 628 -85.38 -10.50 8.54
C TYR A 628 -83.96 -10.17 8.06
N TYR A 629 -82.99 -11.08 8.25
CA TYR A 629 -81.60 -10.86 7.83
C TYR A 629 -81.49 -10.64 6.32
N THR A 630 -82.24 -11.39 5.53
CA THR A 630 -82.23 -11.28 4.07
C THR A 630 -82.82 -9.94 3.61
N LYS A 631 -83.91 -9.46 4.24
CA LYS A 631 -84.51 -8.15 3.93
C LYS A 631 -83.64 -6.99 4.37
N GLU A 632 -83.01 -7.09 5.53
CA GLU A 632 -82.08 -6.06 6.02
C GLU A 632 -80.90 -5.90 5.07
N PHE A 633 -80.30 -7.01 4.64
CA PHE A 633 -79.24 -7.03 3.63
C PHE A 633 -79.71 -6.40 2.31
N TYR A 634 -80.88 -6.79 1.80
CA TYR A 634 -81.42 -6.23 0.56
C TYR A 634 -81.61 -4.71 0.65
N ARG A 635 -82.13 -4.19 1.77
CA ARG A 635 -82.33 -2.75 1.99
C ARG A 635 -81.01 -1.98 1.99
N ASN A 636 -79.95 -2.56 2.55
CA ASN A 636 -78.62 -1.92 2.59
C ASN A 636 -77.99 -1.77 1.20
N PHE A 637 -78.38 -2.60 0.23
CA PHE A 637 -77.83 -2.60 -1.13
C PHE A 637 -78.82 -2.22 -2.24
N GLU A 638 -80.06 -1.83 -1.90
CA GLU A 638 -81.13 -1.49 -2.84
C GLU A 638 -80.74 -0.35 -3.81
N ARG A 639 -79.89 0.58 -3.33
CA ARG A 639 -79.39 1.72 -4.10
C ARG A 639 -78.05 1.46 -4.81
N SER A 640 -77.49 0.26 -4.68
CA SER A 640 -76.21 -0.10 -5.31
C SER A 640 -76.33 -0.24 -6.84
N SER A 641 -75.20 -0.10 -7.52
CA SER A 641 -75.06 -0.31 -8.98
C SER A 641 -75.26 -1.77 -9.40
N SER A 642 -75.15 -2.71 -8.45
CA SER A 642 -75.12 -4.16 -8.66
C SER A 642 -76.48 -4.83 -8.42
N LYS A 643 -77.58 -4.25 -8.93
CA LYS A 643 -78.95 -4.75 -8.71
C LYS A 643 -79.16 -6.20 -9.16
N GLN A 644 -78.53 -6.59 -10.27
CA GLN A 644 -78.71 -7.93 -10.84
C GLN A 644 -78.03 -9.02 -10.00
N SER A 645 -76.83 -8.76 -9.47
CA SER A 645 -76.13 -9.70 -8.58
C SER A 645 -76.77 -9.74 -7.20
N LEU A 646 -77.26 -8.61 -6.68
CA LEU A 646 -78.05 -8.56 -5.44
C LEU A 646 -79.29 -9.46 -5.54
N GLN A 647 -80.07 -9.31 -6.62
CA GLN A 647 -81.27 -10.13 -6.84
C GLN A 647 -80.90 -11.61 -6.95
N SER A 648 -79.88 -11.94 -7.75
CA SER A 648 -79.42 -13.32 -7.90
C SER A 648 -78.93 -13.95 -6.58
N TYR A 649 -78.30 -13.19 -5.69
CA TYR A 649 -77.84 -13.69 -4.40
C TYR A 649 -79.02 -13.94 -3.46
N VAL A 650 -79.94 -12.98 -3.36
CA VAL A 650 -81.14 -13.10 -2.52
C VAL A 650 -82.05 -14.24 -2.98
N ASP A 651 -82.21 -14.43 -4.30
CA ASP A 651 -82.98 -15.56 -4.85
C ASP A 651 -82.38 -16.91 -4.42
N LYS A 652 -81.04 -17.02 -4.38
CA LYS A 652 -80.36 -18.22 -3.88
C LYS A 652 -80.49 -18.39 -2.37
N CYS A 653 -80.47 -17.31 -1.58
CA CYS A 653 -80.78 -17.38 -0.15
C CYS A 653 -82.18 -17.96 0.08
N PHE A 654 -83.20 -17.50 -0.66
CA PHE A 654 -84.55 -18.05 -0.55
C PHE A 654 -84.66 -19.50 -1.05
N ASN A 655 -83.88 -19.91 -2.06
CA ASN A 655 -83.78 -21.31 -2.46
C ASN A 655 -83.20 -22.17 -1.32
N TYR A 656 -82.13 -21.70 -0.67
CA TYR A 656 -81.55 -22.36 0.50
C TYR A 656 -82.57 -22.50 1.64
N HIS A 657 -83.30 -21.42 1.97
CA HIS A 657 -84.41 -21.46 2.92
C HIS A 657 -85.46 -22.53 2.58
N ALA A 658 -85.92 -22.58 1.33
CA ALA A 658 -86.93 -23.54 0.91
C ALA A 658 -86.46 -25.00 1.04
N ILE A 659 -85.19 -25.28 0.77
CA ILE A 659 -84.60 -26.62 0.86
C ILE A 659 -84.41 -27.02 2.33
N VAL A 660 -83.95 -26.11 3.19
CA VAL A 660 -83.84 -26.36 4.64
C VAL A 660 -85.22 -26.60 5.27
N LYS A 661 -86.23 -25.81 4.87
CA LYS A 661 -87.62 -26.00 5.34
C LYS A 661 -88.19 -27.35 4.93
N LYS A 662 -88.01 -27.76 3.66
CA LYS A 662 -88.41 -29.09 3.18
C LYS A 662 -87.70 -30.22 3.94
N TYR A 663 -86.41 -30.06 4.21
CA TYR A 663 -85.65 -31.02 5.02
C TYR A 663 -86.21 -31.11 6.45
N PHE A 664 -86.53 -29.96 7.07
CA PHE A 664 -87.15 -29.91 8.39
C PHE A 664 -88.50 -30.63 8.43
N GLU A 665 -89.38 -30.37 7.45
CA GLU A 665 -90.69 -31.03 7.33
C GLU A 665 -90.57 -32.54 7.13
N ALA A 666 -89.64 -33.00 6.27
CA ALA A 666 -89.39 -34.42 6.05
C ALA A 666 -88.87 -35.13 7.31
N GLN A 667 -87.95 -34.49 8.04
CA GLN A 667 -87.39 -35.00 9.30
C GLN A 667 -88.41 -35.03 10.45
N LEU A 668 -89.42 -34.15 10.43
CA LEU A 668 -90.54 -34.15 11.37
C LEU A 668 -91.52 -35.29 11.10
N LEU A 669 -91.68 -35.69 9.84
CA LEU A 669 -92.53 -36.81 9.41
C LEU A 669 -91.82 -38.18 9.45
N ASN A 670 -90.55 -38.23 9.88
CA ASN A 670 -89.66 -39.39 9.82
C ASN A 670 -89.53 -40.00 8.41
N ASP A 671 -89.62 -39.15 7.38
CA ASP A 671 -89.41 -39.57 6.01
C ASP A 671 -87.91 -39.67 5.70
N LEU A 672 -87.45 -40.89 5.38
CA LEU A 672 -86.04 -41.19 5.09
C LEU A 672 -85.64 -40.85 3.64
N SER A 673 -86.57 -40.40 2.80
CA SER A 673 -86.30 -40.10 1.39
C SER A 673 -85.47 -38.83 1.18
N PHE A 674 -85.41 -37.92 2.16
CA PHE A 674 -84.74 -36.62 2.03
C PHE A 674 -83.41 -36.61 2.82
N ASN A 675 -82.29 -36.46 2.11
CA ASN A 675 -80.94 -36.52 2.67
C ASN A 675 -80.31 -35.12 2.77
N LEU A 676 -79.38 -34.93 3.72
CA LEU A 676 -78.53 -33.74 3.91
C LEU A 676 -77.78 -33.30 2.65
N ASN A 677 -77.66 -34.17 1.65
CA ASN A 677 -77.01 -33.88 0.36
C ASN A 677 -77.65 -32.71 -0.41
N GLU A 678 -78.98 -32.56 -0.36
CA GLU A 678 -79.66 -31.46 -1.06
C GLU A 678 -79.43 -30.11 -0.37
N VAL A 679 -79.40 -30.10 0.96
CA VAL A 679 -79.03 -28.92 1.76
C VAL A 679 -77.59 -28.51 1.48
N ALA A 680 -76.67 -29.48 1.48
CA ALA A 680 -75.26 -29.25 1.16
C ALA A 680 -75.05 -28.74 -0.28
N GLN A 681 -75.89 -29.16 -1.24
CA GLN A 681 -75.84 -28.66 -2.61
C GLN A 681 -76.35 -27.21 -2.71
N ALA A 682 -77.44 -26.88 -2.03
CA ALA A 682 -77.95 -25.51 -1.95
C ALA A 682 -76.96 -24.54 -1.29
N GLU A 683 -76.29 -25.01 -0.23
CA GLU A 683 -75.23 -24.27 0.45
C GLU A 683 -74.02 -24.04 -0.47
N LYS A 684 -73.62 -25.07 -1.23
CA LYS A 684 -72.55 -24.97 -2.23
C LYS A 684 -72.89 -23.97 -3.34
N GLU A 685 -74.14 -23.90 -3.80
CA GLU A 685 -74.58 -22.93 -4.82
C GLU A 685 -74.55 -21.47 -4.34
N LEU A 686 -74.75 -21.26 -3.04
CA LEU A 686 -74.68 -19.96 -2.39
C LEU A 686 -73.21 -19.55 -2.15
N LEU A 687 -72.36 -20.50 -1.72
CA LEU A 687 -70.91 -20.31 -1.59
C LEU A 687 -70.19 -20.12 -2.93
N LEU A 688 -70.67 -20.72 -4.03
CA LEU A 688 -70.07 -20.57 -5.36
C LEU A 688 -70.12 -19.11 -5.85
N LEU A 689 -71.14 -18.34 -5.46
CA LEU A 689 -71.22 -16.90 -5.73
C LEU A 689 -70.20 -16.10 -4.92
N LEU A 690 -69.73 -16.60 -3.79
CA LEU A 690 -68.69 -15.94 -2.98
C LEU A 690 -67.27 -16.27 -3.47
N LYS A 691 -67.09 -17.30 -4.31
CA LYS A 691 -65.77 -17.77 -4.79
C LYS A 691 -65.44 -17.40 -6.23
N TYR A 692 -66.42 -17.08 -7.08
CA TYR A 692 -66.22 -16.87 -8.52
C TYR A 692 -66.70 -15.50 -9.05
N THR A 693 -66.88 -14.51 -8.18
CA THR A 693 -67.07 -13.10 -8.51
C THR A 693 -66.33 -12.24 -7.51
#